data_AF-A0AAV1UKL3-F1
#
_entry.id   AF-A0AAV1UKL3-F1
#
_cell.length_a   1.000
_cell.length_b   1.000
_cell.length_c   1.000
_cell.angle_alpha   90.00
_cell.angle_beta   90.00
_cell.angle_gamma   90.00
#
_symmetry.space_group_name_H-M   'P 1'
#
loop_
_entity.id
_entity.type
_entity.pdbx_description
1 polymer ?
#
loop_
_entity_poly.entity_id
_entity_poly.type
_entity_poly.pdbx_seq_one_letter_code
_entity_poly.pdbx_strand_id
1 'polypeptide(L)'
;MRPLSPFVTSLVILHWTSAGPAPANGDPIDFGAQNLSYSPSPLNLSVFIESTGSQLHAPVVGNTYGELQGQEARNGDPFLSTAKLIVSVERAFANPPKQLAAVVEKIDEEAEMIAARAMAAKIAAGYEGRVSAAHQKEEVIGNQLQREMHDDHQRLQLWKRKLVEPGYSYRNDVEVQRFLQRGKKDELAKLFFQLREYPELKERVEAMQRELLGEHPEALPEVLDVWLQLKLIPEDAFVMMPVSTILSEHDFQDDVSNLVIASHVNDWLTYVNKYRSLGHFSDFRVVKLLMEGREMPWMVTMLDLLDRNFGKDELKFQALICEDLRKGVNPAHLHSLNEFSAILNAKDGRIEKSGWLAIASKLESWIDYVDEYNMHANGPFTDNDVITALQTKIRPPDVTNMFLWLRRVPGMENRAKAVLKIKATRRQSKYDEWIEMEKDPKDIFSWTPIGRAADLGPGTDEARWVVILSKFEDWIDYVTKYRATVGEFSDLQIVETLVSKRNSDEAKKIIDHLQSVPDMKELADRLALQLYFYSLLESKSTPAAVFDKIDIAMFQPLSGAPVEKSDWSAVLFELEVWLDYVDVYRRWFGAFSVDEELQVLKSNRQTVEVLVLFNKLRGVPRMKKRAEHLQRRLLEQSTDSFALRAAFSVWIKFNVSPEDVFLMLPFPLTTSGVEAAGKTAKSAIVDYLIGCWMAYVRNYRSPGHEFNHDQVVEVLKKNGHEEAAEEYLHSVKDVPAS
;
A
#
# COMPACT_ATOMS: atom_id res chain seq x y z
N MET A 1 -21.15 -19.77 10.74
CA MET A 1 -22.28 -18.89 10.42
C MET A 1 -22.49 -17.88 11.53
N ARG A 2 -22.29 -16.60 11.24
CA ARG A 2 -22.91 -15.42 11.87
C ARG A 2 -23.24 -14.48 10.70
N PRO A 3 -24.42 -13.84 10.64
CA PRO A 3 -24.85 -13.13 9.44
C PRO A 3 -24.23 -11.73 9.36
N LEU A 4 -23.83 -11.37 8.14
CA LEU A 4 -23.43 -10.01 7.75
C LEU A 4 -24.67 -9.12 7.65
N SER A 5 -24.52 -7.87 8.10
CA SER A 5 -25.51 -6.78 8.01
C SER A 5 -25.74 -6.35 6.55
N PRO A 6 -26.98 -6.02 6.14
CA PRO A 6 -27.31 -5.64 4.77
C PRO A 6 -27.32 -4.11 4.60
N PHE A 7 -26.27 -3.52 4.06
CA PHE A 7 -26.28 -2.11 3.63
C PHE A 7 -25.32 -1.83 2.46
N VAL A 8 -25.48 -2.51 1.31
CA VAL A 8 -25.00 -2.01 0.01
C VAL A 8 -25.85 -2.62 -1.10
N THR A 9 -26.83 -1.89 -1.66
CA THR A 9 -27.15 -1.95 -3.10
C THR A 9 -28.02 -0.75 -3.49
N SER A 10 -27.49 0.19 -4.27
CA SER A 10 -28.17 0.91 -5.37
C SER A 10 -27.22 1.98 -5.91
N LEU A 11 -26.51 1.66 -6.98
CA LEU A 11 -25.77 2.61 -7.81
C LEU A 11 -26.63 2.86 -9.06
N VAL A 12 -27.22 4.04 -9.19
CA VAL A 12 -27.87 4.47 -10.43
C VAL A 12 -26.93 5.43 -11.14
N ILE A 13 -26.48 5.03 -12.32
CA ILE A 13 -25.69 5.86 -13.24
C ILE A 13 -26.68 6.74 -14.01
N LEU A 14 -26.64 8.06 -13.77
CA LEU A 14 -27.28 9.04 -14.64
C LEU A 14 -26.20 9.86 -15.36
N HIS A 15 -26.04 9.57 -16.65
CA HIS A 15 -25.30 10.38 -17.60
C HIS A 15 -25.99 11.75 -17.75
N TRP A 16 -25.25 12.83 -17.55
CA TRP A 16 -25.66 14.19 -17.94
C TRP A 16 -24.86 14.62 -19.17
N THR A 17 -25.55 14.80 -20.30
CA THR A 17 -25.04 15.55 -21.45
C THR A 17 -25.54 16.99 -21.35
N SER A 18 -24.61 17.92 -21.14
CA SER A 18 -24.83 19.36 -21.13
C SER A 18 -24.87 19.91 -22.56
N ALA A 19 -25.97 20.53 -22.95
CA ALA A 19 -26.02 21.55 -24.00
C ALA A 19 -27.14 22.53 -23.66
N GLY A 20 -26.78 23.75 -23.27
CA GLY A 20 -27.74 24.79 -22.88
C GLY A 20 -28.40 25.48 -24.07
N PRO A 21 -29.35 26.40 -23.79
CA PRO A 21 -29.45 27.59 -24.63
C PRO A 21 -29.69 28.89 -23.85
N ALA A 22 -29.18 29.98 -24.45
CA ALA A 22 -29.42 31.38 -24.09
C ALA A 22 -30.80 31.88 -24.62
N PRO A 23 -31.29 33.07 -24.21
CA PRO A 23 -32.71 33.33 -23.99
C PRO A 23 -33.40 34.13 -25.13
N ALA A 24 -34.73 33.99 -25.26
CA ALA A 24 -35.59 35.02 -25.85
C ALA A 24 -37.08 34.83 -25.50
N ASN A 25 -37.64 35.85 -24.84
CA ASN A 25 -38.96 36.48 -24.96
C ASN A 25 -40.23 35.67 -25.32
N GLY A 26 -41.28 35.88 -24.53
CA GLY A 26 -42.63 36.15 -25.05
C GLY A 26 -43.77 35.27 -24.53
N ASP A 27 -44.47 35.77 -23.50
CA ASP A 27 -45.92 35.65 -23.19
C ASP A 27 -46.64 34.28 -23.09
N PRO A 28 -47.75 34.23 -22.31
CA PRO A 28 -48.18 33.04 -21.59
C PRO A 28 -49.22 32.22 -22.35
N ILE A 29 -49.14 30.88 -22.26
CA ILE A 29 -50.23 29.98 -22.63
C ILE A 29 -50.47 28.98 -21.50
N ASP A 30 -51.74 28.93 -21.13
CA ASP A 30 -52.44 28.09 -20.17
C ASP A 30 -52.55 26.62 -20.65
N PHE A 31 -53.13 25.75 -19.80
CA PHE A 31 -53.35 24.30 -19.93
C PHE A 31 -52.16 23.40 -19.50
N GLY A 32 -52.34 22.35 -18.71
CA GLY A 32 -53.54 21.73 -18.17
C GLY A 32 -53.11 20.46 -17.42
N ALA A 33 -53.71 20.24 -16.25
CA ALA A 33 -53.43 19.08 -15.42
C ALA A 33 -53.84 17.76 -16.12
N GLN A 34 -52.94 16.77 -16.13
CA GLN A 34 -53.33 15.37 -16.29
C GLN A 34 -52.74 14.52 -15.16
N ASN A 35 -53.65 14.04 -14.34
CA ASN A 35 -53.46 12.97 -13.38
C ASN A 35 -53.17 11.66 -14.12
N LEU A 36 -52.12 10.95 -13.71
CA LEU A 36 -52.00 9.51 -13.96
C LEU A 36 -51.94 8.79 -12.61
N SER A 37 -53.08 8.21 -12.29
CA SER A 37 -53.32 7.22 -11.25
C SER A 37 -52.51 5.94 -11.52
N TYR A 38 -51.74 5.49 -10.52
CA TYR A 38 -51.26 4.12 -10.45
C TYR A 38 -51.96 3.42 -9.29
N SER A 39 -52.70 2.35 -9.60
CA SER A 39 -53.22 1.38 -8.64
C SER A 39 -52.45 0.07 -8.81
N PRO A 40 -52.03 -0.59 -7.72
CA PRO A 40 -51.26 -1.82 -7.78
C PRO A 40 -52.16 -3.05 -7.73
N SER A 41 -51.71 -4.17 -8.29
CA SER A 41 -52.28 -5.49 -8.02
C SER A 41 -51.24 -6.60 -8.13
N PRO A 42 -51.46 -7.72 -7.42
CA PRO A 42 -50.42 -8.43 -6.68
C PRO A 42 -50.09 -9.79 -7.28
N LEU A 43 -48.95 -10.38 -6.89
CA LEU A 43 -48.69 -11.81 -7.08
C LEU A 43 -48.38 -12.48 -5.75
N ASN A 44 -49.15 -13.54 -5.49
CA ASN A 44 -49.09 -14.43 -4.34
C ASN A 44 -48.22 -15.67 -4.62
N LEU A 45 -47.58 -16.10 -3.53
CA LEU A 45 -47.02 -17.41 -3.10
C LEU A 45 -47.40 -18.73 -3.82
N SER A 46 -46.40 -19.62 -3.94
CA SER A 46 -46.33 -21.03 -3.44
C SER A 46 -44.94 -21.61 -3.83
N VAL A 47 -44.05 -22.14 -2.97
CA VAL A 47 -44.01 -23.37 -2.13
C VAL A 47 -44.30 -24.68 -2.87
N PHE A 48 -43.27 -25.52 -3.04
CA PHE A 48 -43.34 -26.99 -2.83
C PHE A 48 -41.94 -27.61 -2.58
N ILE A 49 -41.97 -28.74 -1.88
CA ILE A 49 -40.91 -29.54 -1.22
C ILE A 49 -40.63 -30.84 -2.02
N GLU A 50 -39.39 -31.34 -2.01
CA GLU A 50 -38.95 -32.77 -1.96
C GLU A 50 -37.39 -32.78 -2.07
N SER A 51 -36.52 -33.36 -1.23
CA SER A 51 -36.42 -34.57 -0.38
C SER A 51 -36.03 -35.89 -1.06
N THR A 52 -34.73 -36.23 -1.01
CA THR A 52 -34.10 -37.57 -0.78
C THR A 52 -32.60 -37.30 -0.49
N GLY A 53 -31.93 -37.69 0.61
CA GLY A 53 -31.73 -39.04 1.19
C GLY A 53 -30.67 -39.81 0.38
N SER A 54 -29.52 -40.32 0.83
CA SER A 54 -29.04 -40.69 2.17
C SER A 54 -27.52 -41.00 2.21
N GLN A 55 -26.89 -40.74 3.38
CA GLN A 55 -25.98 -41.58 4.22
C GLN A 55 -24.77 -42.35 3.61
N LEU A 56 -23.52 -42.09 4.07
CA LEU A 56 -22.78 -42.53 5.29
C LEU A 56 -22.18 -43.95 5.21
N HIS A 57 -20.85 -44.06 5.31
CA HIS A 57 -20.16 -44.76 6.41
C HIS A 57 -18.62 -44.81 6.24
N ALA A 58 -17.92 -44.24 7.22
CA ALA A 58 -16.72 -44.82 7.83
C ALA A 58 -17.17 -45.43 9.19
N PRO A 59 -16.33 -46.00 10.10
CA PRO A 59 -14.85 -45.99 10.15
C PRO A 59 -14.20 -47.28 10.76
N VAL A 60 -12.90 -47.19 11.12
CA VAL A 60 -12.24 -47.78 12.32
C VAL A 60 -11.29 -49.00 12.16
N VAL A 61 -9.98 -48.67 12.30
CA VAL A 61 -8.91 -49.26 13.16
C VAL A 61 -8.24 -50.61 12.84
N GLY A 62 -6.90 -50.62 12.91
CA GLY A 62 -6.11 -51.76 13.38
C GLY A 62 -4.64 -51.78 12.96
N ASN A 63 -3.75 -51.27 13.81
CA ASN A 63 -2.28 -51.46 13.75
C ASN A 63 -1.89 -52.93 13.95
N THR A 64 -0.79 -53.41 13.33
CA THR A 64 0.47 -53.81 14.02
C THR A 64 1.52 -54.43 13.07
N TYR A 65 2.78 -54.02 13.29
CA TYR A 65 4.10 -54.68 13.15
C TYR A 65 4.23 -56.14 12.65
N GLY A 66 5.32 -56.42 11.91
CA GLY A 66 5.96 -57.75 11.93
C GLY A 66 6.77 -58.17 10.68
N GLU A 67 8.03 -57.73 10.64
CA GLU A 67 9.26 -58.35 10.10
C GLU A 67 9.31 -59.62 9.19
N LEU A 68 10.23 -59.50 8.22
CA LEU A 68 11.31 -60.41 7.78
C LEU A 68 11.07 -61.66 6.90
N GLN A 69 11.64 -61.53 5.69
CA GLN A 69 12.51 -62.45 4.92
C GLN A 69 12.09 -63.89 4.61
N GLY A 70 12.15 -64.21 3.31
CA GLY A 70 12.28 -65.55 2.75
C GLY A 70 12.94 -65.50 1.36
N GLN A 71 14.06 -66.21 1.23
CA GLN A 71 14.91 -66.43 0.05
C GLN A 71 14.26 -67.39 -0.99
N GLU A 72 15.03 -67.60 -2.07
CA GLU A 72 15.10 -68.77 -2.97
C GLU A 72 14.20 -68.75 -4.21
N ALA A 73 14.57 -69.28 -5.38
CA ALA A 73 15.84 -69.70 -5.99
C ALA A 73 15.51 -70.18 -7.43
N ARG A 74 16.57 -70.43 -8.22
CA ARG A 74 16.68 -71.37 -9.37
C ARG A 74 16.28 -70.90 -10.78
N ASN A 75 17.32 -70.90 -11.64
CA ASN A 75 17.50 -71.68 -12.89
C ASN A 75 18.52 -70.90 -13.74
N GLY A 76 19.54 -71.45 -14.41
CA GLY A 76 20.07 -72.79 -14.62
C GLY A 76 21.36 -72.63 -15.45
N ASP A 77 22.34 -73.48 -15.17
CA ASP A 77 23.61 -73.72 -15.88
C ASP A 77 23.35 -74.32 -17.31
N PRO A 78 24.33 -74.74 -18.16
CA PRO A 78 25.81 -74.76 -18.01
C PRO A 78 26.62 -74.45 -19.32
N PHE A 79 27.96 -74.40 -19.23
CA PHE A 79 28.88 -75.28 -19.99
C PHE A 79 30.38 -75.12 -19.57
N LEU A 80 30.87 -76.16 -18.86
CA LEU A 80 32.17 -76.87 -18.95
C LEU A 80 33.45 -76.10 -19.34
N SER A 81 34.44 -75.94 -18.45
CA SER A 81 35.41 -76.92 -17.89
C SER A 81 36.73 -77.01 -18.66
N THR A 82 37.82 -76.64 -17.99
CA THR A 82 39.05 -77.45 -18.03
C THR A 82 39.66 -77.42 -16.64
N ALA A 83 39.49 -78.53 -15.94
CA ALA A 83 40.06 -78.79 -14.64
C ALA A 83 41.23 -79.77 -14.79
N LYS A 84 42.14 -79.71 -13.82
CA LYS A 84 42.94 -80.83 -13.31
C LYS A 84 44.02 -81.41 -14.21
N LEU A 85 45.24 -80.97 -13.92
CA LEU A 85 46.37 -81.81 -13.54
C LEU A 85 47.31 -80.83 -12.79
N ILE A 86 47.70 -80.96 -11.53
CA ILE A 86 48.20 -82.13 -10.81
C ILE A 86 48.03 -81.84 -9.31
N VAL A 87 47.07 -82.51 -8.66
CA VAL A 87 47.15 -82.83 -7.23
C VAL A 87 47.94 -84.13 -7.17
N SER A 88 49.25 -84.04 -6.97
CA SER A 88 50.06 -85.23 -6.65
C SER A 88 51.50 -84.93 -6.19
N VAL A 89 51.76 -83.77 -5.56
CA VAL A 89 53.05 -83.51 -4.88
C VAL A 89 52.86 -82.94 -3.46
N GLU A 90 51.63 -82.81 -2.97
CA GLU A 90 51.29 -82.47 -1.56
C GLU A 90 51.51 -83.63 -0.56
N ARG A 91 52.40 -84.58 -0.83
CA ARG A 91 52.71 -85.62 0.18
C ARG A 91 54.18 -86.05 0.30
N ALA A 92 55.11 -85.33 -0.32
CA ALA A 92 56.54 -85.68 -0.23
C ALA A 92 57.50 -84.56 0.26
N PHE A 93 57.03 -83.34 0.52
CA PHE A 93 57.89 -82.25 1.03
C PHE A 93 57.35 -81.58 2.30
N ALA A 94 56.77 -82.38 3.19
CA ALA A 94 56.44 -81.94 4.54
C ALA A 94 57.67 -81.73 5.45
N ASN A 95 58.91 -81.97 4.97
CA ASN A 95 60.16 -81.57 5.65
C ASN A 95 61.41 -81.76 4.74
N PRO A 96 61.83 -80.78 3.93
CA PRO A 96 63.20 -80.73 3.44
C PRO A 96 64.14 -80.09 4.49
N PRO A 97 65.40 -80.57 4.63
CA PRO A 97 66.34 -80.09 5.64
C PRO A 97 66.68 -78.61 5.47
N LYS A 98 66.83 -77.88 6.58
CA LYS A 98 67.17 -76.43 6.68
C LYS A 98 68.42 -75.97 5.90
N GLN A 99 69.15 -76.85 5.23
CA GLN A 99 70.35 -76.51 4.45
C GLN A 99 70.10 -76.39 2.93
N LEU A 100 68.91 -76.74 2.42
CA LEU A 100 68.58 -76.62 1.00
C LEU A 100 67.68 -75.42 0.65
N ALA A 101 66.98 -74.82 1.63
CA ALA A 101 66.19 -73.60 1.42
C ALA A 101 67.08 -72.39 1.07
N ALA A 102 68.24 -72.26 1.71
CA ALA A 102 69.15 -71.13 1.50
C ALA A 102 69.88 -71.14 0.13
N VAL A 103 69.88 -72.27 -0.59
CA VAL A 103 70.54 -72.38 -1.91
C VAL A 103 69.55 -72.12 -3.04
N VAL A 104 68.28 -72.53 -2.88
CA VAL A 104 67.23 -72.27 -3.87
C VAL A 104 66.78 -70.81 -3.85
N GLU A 105 66.64 -70.22 -2.66
CA GLU A 105 66.31 -68.79 -2.50
C GLU A 105 67.38 -67.87 -3.12
N LYS A 106 68.65 -68.26 -3.05
CA LYS A 106 69.76 -67.49 -3.62
C LYS A 106 69.87 -67.59 -5.15
N ILE A 107 69.40 -68.68 -5.75
CA ILE A 107 69.40 -68.88 -7.22
C ILE A 107 68.16 -68.21 -7.84
N ASP A 108 67.01 -68.21 -7.16
CA ASP A 108 65.82 -67.44 -7.59
C ASP A 108 66.05 -65.93 -7.48
N GLU A 109 66.69 -65.43 -6.41
CA GLU A 109 67.02 -64.00 -6.29
C GLU A 109 68.00 -63.50 -7.37
N GLU A 110 68.99 -64.30 -7.76
CA GLU A 110 69.91 -63.93 -8.86
C GLU A 110 69.25 -64.01 -10.24
N ALA A 111 68.36 -65.00 -10.47
CA ALA A 111 67.62 -65.12 -11.72
C ALA A 111 66.58 -63.98 -11.88
N GLU A 112 65.88 -63.61 -10.80
CA GLU A 112 64.95 -62.47 -10.79
C GLU A 112 65.68 -61.13 -10.93
N MET A 113 66.86 -60.97 -10.33
CA MET A 113 67.68 -59.76 -10.50
C MET A 113 68.20 -59.58 -11.94
N ILE A 114 68.55 -60.66 -12.63
CA ILE A 114 68.99 -60.61 -14.03
C ILE A 114 67.79 -60.34 -14.95
N ALA A 115 66.64 -60.95 -14.70
CA ALA A 115 65.41 -60.68 -15.45
C ALA A 115 64.90 -59.24 -15.23
N ALA A 116 64.97 -58.73 -14.00
CA ALA A 116 64.60 -57.35 -13.64
C ALA A 116 65.56 -56.33 -14.27
N ARG A 117 66.88 -56.59 -14.31
CA ARG A 117 67.84 -55.73 -15.01
C ARG A 117 67.66 -55.74 -16.52
N ALA A 118 67.35 -56.88 -17.13
CA ALA A 118 67.06 -56.97 -18.56
C ALA A 118 65.75 -56.26 -18.93
N MET A 119 64.72 -56.33 -18.07
CA MET A 119 63.44 -55.65 -18.28
C MET A 119 63.56 -54.14 -18.02
N ALA A 120 64.32 -53.72 -17.01
CA ALA A 120 64.64 -52.31 -16.75
C ALA A 120 65.47 -51.68 -17.88
N ALA A 121 66.43 -52.41 -18.44
CA ALA A 121 67.21 -51.95 -19.60
C ALA A 121 66.33 -51.80 -20.87
N LYS A 122 65.36 -52.70 -21.07
CA LYS A 122 64.38 -52.60 -22.17
C LYS A 122 63.40 -51.42 -21.97
N ILE A 123 62.98 -51.16 -20.74
CA ILE A 123 62.11 -50.02 -20.40
C ILE A 123 62.89 -48.71 -20.56
N ALA A 124 64.14 -48.64 -20.10
CA ALA A 124 65.00 -47.46 -20.25
C ALA A 124 65.28 -47.12 -21.72
N ALA A 125 65.63 -48.13 -22.54
CA ALA A 125 65.84 -47.92 -23.98
C ALA A 125 64.55 -47.53 -24.72
N GLY A 126 63.38 -48.04 -24.27
CA GLY A 126 62.08 -47.62 -24.78
C GLY A 126 61.64 -46.22 -24.32
N TYR A 127 62.09 -45.79 -23.15
CA TYR A 127 61.82 -44.46 -22.60
C TYR A 127 62.68 -43.38 -23.27
N GLU A 128 63.98 -43.62 -23.48
CA GLU A 128 64.86 -42.67 -24.17
C GLU A 128 64.44 -42.45 -25.64
N GLY A 129 64.01 -43.49 -26.34
CA GLY A 129 63.48 -43.36 -27.71
C GLY A 129 62.17 -42.56 -27.79
N ARG A 130 61.29 -42.68 -26.79
CA ARG A 130 60.02 -41.92 -26.73
C ARG A 130 60.20 -40.49 -26.23
N VAL A 131 61.12 -40.26 -25.29
CA VAL A 131 61.47 -38.92 -24.78
C VAL A 131 62.22 -38.13 -25.85
N SER A 132 63.11 -38.76 -26.62
CA SER A 132 63.79 -38.09 -27.74
C SER A 132 62.82 -37.74 -28.88
N ALA A 133 61.89 -38.64 -29.23
CA ALA A 133 60.84 -38.33 -30.20
C ALA A 133 59.84 -37.26 -29.70
N ALA A 134 59.55 -37.22 -28.40
CA ALA A 134 58.71 -36.18 -27.79
C ALA A 134 59.42 -34.82 -27.75
N HIS A 135 60.71 -34.77 -27.36
CA HIS A 135 61.52 -33.54 -27.38
C HIS A 135 61.68 -32.99 -28.80
N GLN A 136 61.92 -33.86 -29.79
CA GLN A 136 62.04 -33.41 -31.18
C GLN A 136 60.70 -32.91 -31.73
N LYS A 137 59.58 -33.49 -31.31
CA LYS A 137 58.24 -33.00 -31.64
C LYS A 137 57.92 -31.67 -30.94
N GLU A 138 58.31 -31.51 -29.67
CA GLU A 138 58.17 -30.25 -28.92
C GLU A 138 59.06 -29.14 -29.50
N GLU A 139 60.28 -29.45 -29.95
CA GLU A 139 61.18 -28.49 -30.58
C GLU A 139 60.67 -28.06 -31.96
N VAL A 140 60.12 -28.99 -32.76
CA VAL A 140 59.48 -28.66 -34.04
C VAL A 140 58.22 -27.81 -33.82
N ILE A 141 57.39 -28.16 -32.84
CA ILE A 141 56.19 -27.38 -32.47
C ILE A 141 56.61 -26.00 -31.94
N GLY A 142 57.64 -25.91 -31.09
CA GLY A 142 58.14 -24.66 -30.52
C GLY A 142 58.73 -23.73 -31.58
N ASN A 143 59.52 -24.26 -32.51
CA ASN A 143 60.06 -23.50 -33.64
C ASN A 143 58.98 -23.06 -34.63
N GLN A 144 57.91 -23.84 -34.81
CA GLN A 144 56.77 -23.45 -35.63
C GLN A 144 55.93 -22.36 -34.94
N LEU A 145 55.66 -22.50 -33.63
CA LEU A 145 54.97 -21.47 -32.83
C LEU A 145 55.75 -20.15 -32.84
N GLN A 146 57.07 -20.18 -32.70
CA GLN A 146 57.89 -18.97 -32.73
C GLN A 146 57.83 -18.25 -34.09
N ARG A 147 57.77 -18.99 -35.20
CA ARG A 147 57.59 -18.40 -36.53
C ARG A 147 56.19 -17.81 -36.70
N GLU A 148 55.15 -18.52 -36.27
CA GLU A 148 53.76 -18.04 -36.32
C GLU A 148 53.59 -16.78 -35.47
N MET A 149 54.15 -16.75 -34.26
CA MET A 149 54.15 -15.56 -33.40
C MET A 149 54.92 -14.38 -34.02
N HIS A 150 56.03 -14.64 -34.72
CA HIS A 150 56.80 -13.59 -35.38
C HIS A 150 56.02 -12.99 -36.58
N ASP A 151 55.39 -13.84 -37.37
CA ASP A 151 54.56 -13.43 -38.50
C ASP A 151 53.31 -12.66 -38.03
N ASP A 152 52.66 -13.10 -36.95
CA ASP A 152 51.51 -12.41 -36.37
C ASP A 152 51.89 -11.03 -35.80
N HIS A 153 53.06 -10.92 -35.16
CA HIS A 153 53.56 -9.63 -34.69
C HIS A 153 53.85 -8.68 -35.85
N GLN A 154 54.50 -9.14 -36.93
CA GLN A 154 54.76 -8.33 -38.10
C GLN A 154 53.47 -7.88 -38.79
N ARG A 155 52.48 -8.78 -38.90
CA ARG A 155 51.14 -8.47 -39.43
C ARG A 155 50.44 -7.42 -38.59
N LEU A 156 50.45 -7.57 -37.26
CA LEU A 156 49.83 -6.60 -36.34
C LEU A 156 50.47 -5.21 -36.49
N GLN A 157 51.80 -5.12 -36.62
CA GLN A 157 52.50 -3.85 -36.85
C GLN A 157 52.17 -3.23 -38.20
N LEU A 158 52.03 -4.03 -39.25
CA LEU A 158 51.62 -3.56 -40.57
C LEU A 158 50.20 -3.00 -40.54
N TRP A 159 49.27 -3.71 -39.90
CA TRP A 159 47.89 -3.27 -39.73
C TRP A 159 47.78 -2.02 -38.88
N LYS A 160 48.54 -1.94 -37.79
CA LYS A 160 48.63 -0.72 -36.98
C LYS A 160 49.03 0.49 -37.83
N ARG A 161 50.01 0.34 -38.74
CA ARG A 161 50.42 1.42 -39.64
C ARG A 161 49.31 1.81 -40.61
N LYS A 162 48.71 0.83 -41.30
CA LYS A 162 47.62 1.05 -42.26
C LYS A 162 46.40 1.70 -41.63
N LEU A 163 46.02 1.26 -40.42
CA LEU A 163 44.84 1.75 -39.70
C LEU A 163 45.02 3.16 -39.12
N VAL A 164 46.22 3.72 -39.14
CA VAL A 164 46.44 5.14 -38.82
C VAL A 164 46.33 6.02 -40.07
N GLU A 165 46.46 5.45 -41.28
CA GLU A 165 46.40 6.22 -42.52
C GLU A 165 44.98 6.81 -42.74
N PRO A 166 44.86 8.14 -42.92
CA PRO A 166 43.59 8.78 -43.26
C PRO A 166 43.04 8.23 -44.57
N GLY A 167 41.74 7.89 -44.59
CA GLY A 167 41.07 7.35 -45.77
C GLY A 167 41.28 5.85 -46.00
N TYR A 168 42.06 5.16 -45.17
CA TYR A 168 42.12 3.70 -45.21
C TYR A 168 40.74 3.09 -44.87
N SER A 169 40.20 2.32 -45.80
CA SER A 169 38.94 1.60 -45.67
C SER A 169 39.18 0.10 -45.63
N TYR A 170 38.67 -0.56 -44.58
CA TYR A 170 38.79 -2.01 -44.40
C TYR A 170 38.11 -2.81 -45.52
N ARG A 171 37.08 -2.23 -46.16
CA ARG A 171 36.35 -2.86 -47.27
C ARG A 171 37.25 -3.16 -48.46
N ASN A 172 38.28 -2.34 -48.66
CA ASN A 172 39.25 -2.49 -49.75
C ASN A 172 40.53 -3.22 -49.31
N ASP A 173 40.67 -3.60 -48.04
CA ASP A 173 41.86 -4.31 -47.59
C ASP A 173 41.83 -5.76 -48.05
N VAL A 174 42.84 -6.12 -48.85
CA VAL A 174 42.98 -7.44 -49.46
C VAL A 174 43.06 -8.55 -48.41
N GLU A 175 43.58 -8.28 -47.21
CA GLU A 175 43.65 -9.26 -46.15
C GLU A 175 42.32 -9.45 -45.44
N VAL A 176 41.57 -8.37 -45.14
CA VAL A 176 40.19 -8.48 -44.63
C VAL A 176 39.34 -9.33 -45.58
N GLN A 177 39.36 -9.00 -46.87
CA GLN A 177 38.61 -9.73 -47.89
C GLN A 177 39.07 -11.19 -47.99
N ARG A 178 40.36 -11.46 -47.83
CA ARG A 178 40.91 -12.82 -47.82
C ARG A 178 40.45 -13.61 -46.60
N PHE A 179 40.36 -13.00 -45.41
CA PHE A 179 39.82 -13.65 -44.21
C PHE A 179 38.35 -14.02 -44.41
N LEU A 180 37.54 -13.09 -44.95
CA LEU A 180 36.13 -13.32 -45.24
C LEU A 180 35.93 -14.43 -46.30
N GLN A 181 36.64 -14.36 -47.43
CA GLN A 181 36.54 -15.34 -48.52
C GLN A 181 36.98 -16.75 -48.11
N ARG A 182 37.93 -16.86 -47.18
CA ARG A 182 38.43 -18.16 -46.68
C ARG A 182 37.63 -18.70 -45.50
N GLY A 183 36.58 -18.01 -45.06
CA GLY A 183 35.80 -18.40 -43.88
C GLY A 183 36.59 -18.36 -42.58
N LYS A 184 37.66 -17.55 -42.51
CA LYS A 184 38.53 -17.37 -41.32
C LYS A 184 38.06 -16.17 -40.51
N LYS A 185 36.76 -16.13 -40.17
CA LYS A 185 36.15 -15.01 -39.44
C LYS A 185 36.63 -14.96 -37.98
N ASP A 186 36.95 -16.11 -37.41
CA ASP A 186 37.48 -16.22 -36.05
C ASP A 186 38.88 -15.58 -35.93
N GLU A 187 39.76 -15.81 -36.91
CA GLU A 187 41.09 -15.18 -37.00
C GLU A 187 40.98 -13.66 -37.13
N LEU A 188 40.01 -13.18 -37.91
CA LEU A 188 39.74 -11.75 -38.06
C LEU A 188 39.23 -11.11 -36.77
N ALA A 189 38.33 -11.78 -36.03
CA ALA A 189 37.87 -11.32 -34.73
C ALA A 189 38.98 -11.28 -33.67
N LYS A 190 39.89 -12.27 -33.67
CA LYS A 190 41.09 -12.28 -32.82
C LYS A 190 42.00 -11.09 -33.13
N LEU A 191 42.22 -10.80 -34.42
CA LEU A 191 43.01 -9.67 -34.86
C LEU A 191 42.40 -8.34 -34.41
N PHE A 192 41.09 -8.15 -34.58
CA PHE A 192 40.42 -6.94 -34.10
C PHE A 192 40.48 -6.80 -32.58
N PHE A 193 40.29 -7.89 -31.84
CA PHE A 193 40.47 -7.87 -30.39
C PHE A 193 41.90 -7.44 -30.00
N GLN A 194 42.93 -7.97 -30.65
CA GLN A 194 44.33 -7.58 -30.40
C GLN A 194 44.60 -6.10 -30.74
N LEU A 195 44.04 -5.60 -31.84
CA LEU A 195 44.20 -4.20 -32.25
C LEU A 195 43.49 -3.24 -31.30
N ARG A 196 42.43 -3.68 -30.62
CA ARG A 196 41.68 -2.91 -29.63
C ARG A 196 42.49 -2.54 -28.39
N GLU A 197 43.54 -3.31 -28.08
CA GLU A 197 44.47 -3.04 -26.98
C GLU A 197 45.32 -1.78 -27.20
N TYR A 198 45.35 -1.23 -28.42
CA TYR A 198 45.97 0.06 -28.73
C TYR A 198 44.93 1.18 -28.57
N PRO A 199 45.03 2.06 -27.55
CA PRO A 199 44.03 3.09 -27.28
C PRO A 199 43.76 4.01 -28.48
N GLU A 200 44.79 4.29 -29.29
CA GLU A 200 44.68 5.12 -30.50
C GLU A 200 43.89 4.46 -31.65
N LEU A 201 43.68 3.14 -31.58
CA LEU A 201 42.92 2.37 -32.57
C LEU A 201 41.59 1.85 -32.04
N LYS A 202 41.36 1.86 -30.72
CA LYS A 202 40.22 1.22 -30.07
C LYS A 202 38.87 1.58 -30.73
N GLU A 203 38.52 2.86 -30.78
CA GLU A 203 37.24 3.32 -31.34
C GLU A 203 37.11 2.96 -32.83
N ARG A 204 38.20 3.10 -33.61
CA ARG A 204 38.21 2.79 -35.04
C ARG A 204 38.02 1.30 -35.30
N VAL A 205 38.68 0.45 -34.51
CA VAL A 205 38.57 -1.01 -34.59
C VAL A 205 37.20 -1.49 -34.15
N GLU A 206 36.63 -0.92 -33.09
CA GLU A 206 35.27 -1.20 -32.65
C GLU A 206 34.25 -0.84 -33.74
N ALA A 207 34.40 0.33 -34.38
CA ALA A 207 33.56 0.73 -35.51
C ALA A 207 33.72 -0.18 -36.73
N MET A 208 34.94 -0.60 -37.06
CA MET A 208 35.19 -1.54 -38.17
C MET A 208 34.59 -2.91 -37.92
N GLN A 209 34.76 -3.47 -36.71
CA GLN A 209 34.17 -4.73 -36.31
C GLN A 209 32.64 -4.66 -36.38
N ARG A 210 32.07 -3.51 -35.98
CA ARG A 210 30.64 -3.23 -36.00
C ARG A 210 30.08 -3.16 -37.42
N GLU A 211 30.71 -2.38 -38.30
CA GLU A 211 30.32 -2.30 -39.71
C GLU A 211 30.45 -3.67 -40.40
N LEU A 212 31.54 -4.39 -40.12
CA LEU A 212 31.77 -5.71 -40.68
C LEU A 212 30.67 -6.71 -40.27
N LEU A 213 30.27 -6.70 -39.00
CA LEU A 213 29.17 -7.54 -38.51
C LEU A 213 27.81 -7.11 -39.06
N GLY A 214 27.64 -5.84 -39.44
CA GLY A 214 26.47 -5.35 -40.15
C GLY A 214 26.42 -5.82 -41.61
N GLU A 215 27.57 -5.85 -42.28
CA GLU A 215 27.71 -6.37 -43.66
C GLU A 215 27.64 -7.90 -43.72
N HIS A 216 28.11 -8.59 -42.67
CA HIS A 216 28.23 -10.04 -42.58
C HIS A 216 27.61 -10.57 -41.27
N PRO A 217 26.28 -10.50 -41.09
CA PRO A 217 25.62 -10.97 -39.87
C PRO A 217 25.84 -12.47 -39.62
N GLU A 218 26.11 -13.26 -40.67
CA GLU A 218 26.47 -14.68 -40.59
C GLU A 218 27.82 -14.94 -39.91
N ALA A 219 28.63 -13.90 -39.66
CA ALA A 219 29.87 -14.02 -38.89
C ALA A 219 29.63 -13.89 -37.37
N LEU A 220 28.50 -13.32 -36.95
CA LEU A 220 28.27 -12.98 -35.55
C LEU A 220 28.42 -14.17 -34.58
N PRO A 221 27.87 -15.37 -34.83
CA PRO A 221 28.03 -16.49 -33.91
C PRO A 221 29.49 -16.90 -33.67
N GLU A 222 30.30 -16.93 -34.75
CA GLU A 222 31.73 -17.25 -34.68
C GLU A 222 32.51 -16.18 -33.91
N VAL A 223 32.17 -14.91 -34.14
CA VAL A 223 32.78 -13.77 -33.42
C VAL A 223 32.44 -13.80 -31.93
N LEU A 224 31.18 -14.10 -31.57
CA LEU A 224 30.76 -14.22 -30.17
C LEU A 224 31.50 -15.35 -29.44
N ASP A 225 31.72 -16.50 -30.09
CA ASP A 225 32.48 -17.60 -29.50
C ASP A 225 33.96 -17.22 -29.31
N VAL A 226 34.55 -16.45 -30.23
CA VAL A 226 35.91 -15.89 -30.06
C VAL A 226 35.96 -14.88 -28.91
N TRP A 227 35.02 -13.96 -28.82
CA TRP A 227 34.95 -13.00 -27.71
C TRP A 227 34.82 -13.71 -26.36
N LEU A 228 34.07 -14.80 -26.31
CA LEU A 228 33.90 -15.61 -25.11
C LEU A 228 35.23 -16.29 -24.71
N GLN A 229 35.94 -16.86 -25.69
CA GLN A 229 37.27 -17.45 -25.47
C GLN A 229 38.29 -16.41 -24.97
N LEU A 230 38.21 -15.19 -25.50
CA LEU A 230 39.07 -14.07 -25.14
C LEU A 230 38.60 -13.33 -23.87
N LYS A 231 37.49 -13.77 -23.27
CA LYS A 231 36.89 -13.19 -22.06
C LYS A 231 36.59 -11.68 -22.20
N LEU A 232 36.09 -11.27 -23.36
CA LEU A 232 35.62 -9.90 -23.57
C LEU A 232 34.39 -9.62 -22.70
N ILE A 233 34.39 -8.56 -21.91
CA ILE A 233 33.22 -8.26 -21.08
C ILE A 233 31.99 -7.89 -21.93
N PRO A 234 30.75 -8.24 -21.52
CA PRO A 234 29.56 -7.97 -22.31
C PRO A 234 29.31 -6.51 -22.70
N GLU A 235 29.74 -5.55 -21.87
CA GLU A 235 29.68 -4.11 -22.21
C GLU A 235 30.48 -3.82 -23.50
N ASP A 236 31.69 -4.35 -23.58
CA ASP A 236 32.58 -4.16 -24.71
C ASP A 236 32.08 -4.89 -25.95
N ALA A 237 31.53 -6.09 -25.76
CA ALA A 237 30.87 -6.85 -26.82
C ALA A 237 29.68 -6.06 -27.40
N PHE A 238 28.89 -5.42 -26.54
CA PHE A 238 27.73 -4.62 -26.95
C PHE A 238 28.13 -3.44 -27.84
N VAL A 239 29.21 -2.73 -27.49
CA VAL A 239 29.74 -1.60 -28.28
C VAL A 239 30.25 -2.05 -29.67
N MET A 240 30.72 -3.28 -29.79
CA MET A 240 31.19 -3.82 -31.08
C MET A 240 30.08 -4.45 -31.92
N MET A 241 28.86 -4.56 -31.39
CA MET A 241 27.74 -5.11 -32.15
C MET A 241 27.09 -4.09 -33.07
N PRO A 242 26.57 -4.53 -34.23
CA PRO A 242 25.85 -3.69 -35.20
C PRO A 242 24.70 -2.90 -34.58
N VAL A 243 24.12 -3.43 -33.50
CA VAL A 243 23.08 -2.79 -32.70
C VAL A 243 23.46 -1.33 -32.43
N SER A 244 24.65 -1.05 -31.89
CA SER A 244 25.02 0.29 -31.46
C SER A 244 25.10 1.35 -32.58
N THR A 245 25.35 0.99 -33.85
CA THR A 245 25.24 1.94 -34.99
C THR A 245 23.81 2.14 -35.41
N ILE A 246 23.05 1.03 -35.54
CA ILE A 246 21.64 1.09 -35.92
C ILE A 246 20.86 1.91 -34.90
N LEU A 247 21.25 1.86 -33.63
CA LEU A 247 20.69 2.68 -32.55
C LEU A 247 21.00 4.18 -32.64
N SER A 248 22.05 4.56 -33.38
CA SER A 248 22.51 5.95 -33.51
C SER A 248 21.97 6.68 -34.75
N GLU A 249 21.50 5.93 -35.76
CA GLU A 249 20.93 6.48 -36.99
C GLU A 249 19.40 6.60 -36.83
N HIS A 250 18.87 7.82 -36.86
CA HIS A 250 17.54 8.19 -36.36
C HIS A 250 16.32 7.75 -37.22
N ASP A 251 16.44 6.82 -38.17
CA ASP A 251 15.37 6.47 -39.11
C ASP A 251 14.79 5.06 -38.88
N PHE A 252 13.97 4.91 -37.83
CA PHE A 252 13.30 3.66 -37.45
C PHE A 252 11.89 3.51 -38.07
N GLN A 253 11.75 3.71 -39.39
CA GLN A 253 10.44 3.60 -40.05
C GLN A 253 10.13 2.24 -40.68
N ASP A 254 11.09 1.30 -40.75
CA ASP A 254 10.89 -0.02 -41.36
C ASP A 254 10.93 -1.16 -40.33
N ASP A 255 9.89 -2.00 -40.34
CA ASP A 255 9.75 -3.22 -39.53
C ASP A 255 10.92 -4.20 -39.74
N VAL A 256 11.57 -4.16 -40.90
CA VAL A 256 12.72 -5.03 -41.22
C VAL A 256 13.96 -4.66 -40.38
N SER A 257 14.29 -3.37 -40.26
CA SER A 257 15.42 -2.89 -39.45
C SER A 257 15.24 -3.25 -37.98
N ASN A 258 14.01 -3.11 -37.51
CA ASN A 258 13.54 -3.46 -36.18
C ASN A 258 13.73 -4.96 -35.85
N LEU A 259 13.43 -5.85 -36.80
CA LEU A 259 13.63 -7.30 -36.65
C LEU A 259 15.13 -7.66 -36.57
N VAL A 260 15.98 -7.00 -37.37
CA VAL A 260 17.43 -7.20 -37.38
C VAL A 260 18.06 -6.76 -36.05
N ILE A 261 17.62 -5.62 -35.50
CA ILE A 261 18.05 -5.16 -34.16
C ILE A 261 17.67 -6.19 -33.09
N ALA A 262 16.42 -6.66 -33.10
CA ALA A 262 15.94 -7.65 -32.13
C ALA A 262 16.77 -8.94 -32.19
N SER A 263 17.11 -9.41 -33.39
CA SER A 263 17.98 -10.58 -33.58
C SER A 263 19.36 -10.37 -32.94
N HIS A 264 20.01 -9.23 -33.22
CA HIS A 264 21.34 -8.96 -32.68
C HIS A 264 21.34 -8.72 -31.16
N VAL A 265 20.29 -8.11 -30.61
CA VAL A 265 20.12 -8.00 -29.15
C VAL A 265 19.98 -9.39 -28.52
N ASN A 266 19.23 -10.30 -29.15
CA ASN A 266 19.10 -11.67 -28.69
C ASN A 266 20.43 -12.45 -28.75
N ASP A 267 21.23 -12.25 -29.81
CA ASP A 267 22.56 -12.84 -29.94
C ASP A 267 23.51 -12.36 -28.81
N TRP A 268 23.40 -11.08 -28.41
CA TRP A 268 24.15 -10.57 -27.26
C TRP A 268 23.66 -11.06 -25.92
N LEU A 269 22.35 -11.18 -25.71
CA LEU A 269 21.83 -11.80 -24.49
C LEU A 269 22.30 -13.26 -24.38
N THR A 270 22.37 -13.97 -25.52
CA THR A 270 22.96 -15.31 -25.60
C THR A 270 24.45 -15.29 -25.21
N TYR A 271 25.21 -14.31 -25.70
CA TYR A 271 26.60 -14.08 -25.31
C TYR A 271 26.76 -13.80 -23.80
N VAL A 272 25.96 -12.90 -23.25
CA VAL A 272 25.92 -12.55 -21.81
C VAL A 272 25.69 -13.80 -20.97
N ASN A 273 24.74 -14.65 -21.36
CA ASN A 273 24.43 -15.89 -20.64
C ASN A 273 25.59 -16.90 -20.69
N LYS A 274 26.23 -17.07 -21.87
CA LYS A 274 27.43 -17.90 -21.99
C LYS A 274 28.58 -17.33 -21.13
N TYR A 275 28.80 -16.02 -21.17
CA TYR A 275 29.84 -15.34 -20.37
C TYR A 275 29.58 -15.46 -18.87
N ARG A 276 28.31 -15.36 -18.44
CA ARG A 276 27.87 -15.54 -17.04
C ARG A 276 28.26 -16.91 -16.50
N SER A 277 28.16 -17.97 -17.32
CA SER A 277 28.56 -19.32 -16.93
C SER A 277 30.06 -19.45 -16.58
N LEU A 278 30.88 -18.47 -16.99
CA LEU A 278 32.30 -18.38 -16.63
C LEU A 278 32.54 -17.69 -15.26
N GLY A 279 31.50 -17.23 -14.57
CA GLY A 279 31.56 -16.79 -13.16
C GLY A 279 31.82 -15.30 -12.89
N HIS A 280 31.64 -14.40 -13.87
CA HIS A 280 32.18 -13.04 -13.78
C HIS A 280 31.22 -11.87 -14.14
N PHE A 281 29.90 -12.06 -14.23
CA PHE A 281 28.99 -10.99 -14.68
C PHE A 281 27.70 -10.86 -13.86
N SER A 282 27.32 -9.63 -13.48
CA SER A 282 26.12 -9.35 -12.70
C SER A 282 24.95 -8.87 -13.56
N ASP A 283 23.74 -9.30 -13.22
CA ASP A 283 22.51 -8.96 -13.96
C ASP A 283 22.19 -7.46 -13.92
N PHE A 284 22.65 -6.75 -12.89
CA PHE A 284 22.56 -5.30 -12.78
C PHE A 284 23.25 -4.55 -13.93
N ARG A 285 24.39 -5.07 -14.43
CA ARG A 285 25.12 -4.42 -15.55
C ARG A 285 24.38 -4.57 -16.87
N VAL A 286 23.70 -5.71 -17.07
CA VAL A 286 22.79 -5.93 -18.21
C VAL A 286 21.65 -4.92 -18.17
N VAL A 287 20.98 -4.79 -17.02
CA VAL A 287 19.86 -3.86 -16.85
C VAL A 287 20.30 -2.41 -17.01
N LYS A 288 21.47 -2.03 -16.49
CA LYS A 288 22.00 -0.67 -16.67
C LYS A 288 22.24 -0.33 -18.15
N LEU A 289 22.88 -1.21 -18.92
CA LEU A 289 23.10 -1.01 -20.36
C LEU A 289 21.77 -0.89 -21.13
N LEU A 290 20.78 -1.71 -20.76
CA LEU A 290 19.43 -1.63 -21.34
C LEU A 290 18.71 -0.35 -20.90
N MET A 291 18.84 0.08 -19.65
CA MET A 291 18.18 1.28 -19.13
C MET A 291 18.78 2.58 -19.66
N GLU A 292 20.09 2.64 -19.86
CA GLU A 292 20.75 3.78 -20.52
C GLU A 292 20.28 3.94 -21.98
N GLY A 293 19.78 2.88 -22.61
CA GLY A 293 19.09 2.97 -23.91
C GLY A 293 17.59 3.27 -23.84
N ARG A 294 16.94 3.26 -22.66
CA ARG A 294 15.47 3.37 -22.49
C ARG A 294 14.93 4.80 -22.68
N GLU A 295 15.81 5.79 -22.75
CA GLU A 295 15.45 7.14 -23.18
C GLU A 295 15.21 7.23 -24.71
N MET A 296 15.35 6.12 -25.45
CA MET A 296 15.18 6.08 -26.90
C MET A 296 13.84 5.43 -27.34
N PRO A 297 13.10 6.04 -28.29
CA PRO A 297 11.79 5.54 -28.78
C PRO A 297 11.78 4.09 -29.33
N TRP A 298 12.92 3.60 -29.82
CA TRP A 298 13.03 2.24 -30.36
C TRP A 298 12.96 1.16 -29.26
N MET A 299 13.22 1.48 -27.98
CA MET A 299 13.21 0.47 -26.91
C MET A 299 11.79 0.06 -26.50
N VAL A 300 10.84 1.00 -26.55
CA VAL A 300 9.40 0.67 -26.43
C VAL A 300 8.98 -0.21 -27.61
N THR A 301 9.40 0.15 -28.82
CA THR A 301 9.12 -0.60 -30.05
C THR A 301 9.78 -1.98 -30.05
N MET A 302 10.99 -2.12 -29.50
CA MET A 302 11.71 -3.39 -29.33
C MET A 302 11.01 -4.28 -28.31
N LEU A 303 10.56 -3.74 -27.17
CA LEU A 303 9.75 -4.48 -26.21
C LEU A 303 8.42 -4.94 -26.85
N ASP A 304 7.79 -4.09 -27.66
CA ASP A 304 6.58 -4.40 -28.45
C ASP A 304 6.84 -5.44 -29.57
N LEU A 305 8.02 -5.43 -30.20
CA LEU A 305 8.39 -6.38 -31.26
C LEU A 305 8.83 -7.73 -30.71
N LEU A 306 9.48 -7.73 -29.54
CA LEU A 306 9.73 -8.94 -28.78
C LEU A 306 8.40 -9.54 -28.30
N ASP A 307 7.44 -8.71 -27.88
CA ASP A 307 6.07 -9.10 -27.54
C ASP A 307 5.32 -9.73 -28.74
N ARG A 308 5.32 -9.03 -29.90
CA ARG A 308 4.62 -9.51 -31.11
C ARG A 308 5.22 -10.75 -31.75
N ASN A 309 6.54 -10.91 -31.73
CA ASN A 309 7.21 -12.00 -32.47
C ASN A 309 7.46 -13.27 -31.64
N PHE A 310 7.43 -13.20 -30.30
CA PHE A 310 7.79 -14.35 -29.45
C PHE A 310 6.63 -14.95 -28.63
N GLY A 311 5.42 -14.39 -28.65
CA GLY A 311 4.21 -15.04 -28.14
C GLY A 311 4.33 -15.62 -26.71
N LYS A 312 3.67 -16.76 -26.42
CA LYS A 312 3.53 -17.42 -25.09
C LYS A 312 4.82 -17.64 -24.26
N ASP A 313 6.00 -17.34 -24.80
CA ASP A 313 7.24 -17.27 -24.04
C ASP A 313 7.47 -15.89 -23.38
N GLU A 314 6.55 -14.93 -23.49
CA GLU A 314 6.50 -13.66 -22.73
C GLU A 314 6.62 -13.91 -21.22
N LEU A 315 5.79 -14.81 -20.68
CA LEU A 315 5.83 -15.24 -19.28
C LEU A 315 7.10 -15.99 -18.95
N LYS A 316 7.83 -16.55 -19.91
CA LYS A 316 9.13 -17.18 -19.64
C LYS A 316 10.27 -16.19 -19.77
N PHE A 317 10.25 -15.21 -20.66
CA PHE A 317 11.33 -14.23 -20.82
C PHE A 317 11.27 -13.14 -19.74
N GLN A 318 10.07 -12.59 -19.47
CA GLN A 318 9.86 -11.74 -18.30
C GLN A 318 10.08 -12.53 -17.01
N ALA A 319 9.58 -13.77 -16.89
CA ALA A 319 9.93 -14.57 -15.72
C ALA A 319 11.38 -15.03 -15.71
N LEU A 320 12.13 -15.13 -16.80
CA LEU A 320 13.55 -15.50 -16.78
C LEU A 320 14.41 -14.30 -16.39
N ILE A 321 14.09 -13.09 -16.88
CA ILE A 321 14.73 -11.86 -16.42
C ILE A 321 14.36 -11.61 -14.94
N CYS A 322 13.08 -11.73 -14.58
CA CYS A 322 12.64 -11.59 -13.19
C CYS A 322 13.13 -12.74 -12.30
N GLU A 323 13.25 -13.99 -12.77
CA GLU A 323 13.74 -15.16 -12.01
C GLU A 323 15.27 -15.21 -11.92
N ASP A 324 16.00 -14.67 -12.89
CA ASP A 324 17.44 -14.47 -12.78
C ASP A 324 17.75 -13.29 -11.84
N LEU A 325 16.97 -12.19 -11.90
CA LEU A 325 16.95 -11.16 -10.85
C LEU A 325 16.54 -11.76 -9.48
N ARG A 326 15.63 -12.75 -9.44
CA ARG A 326 15.15 -13.48 -8.23
C ARG A 326 16.22 -14.37 -7.60
N LYS A 327 17.22 -14.86 -8.36
CA LYS A 327 18.27 -15.77 -7.87
C LYS A 327 19.60 -15.06 -7.55
N GLY A 328 19.86 -13.89 -8.16
CA GLY A 328 21.11 -13.13 -7.98
C GLY A 328 21.10 -12.07 -6.88
N VAL A 329 19.94 -11.68 -6.35
CA VAL A 329 19.83 -10.53 -5.43
C VAL A 329 19.93 -10.96 -3.97
N ASN A 330 21.12 -10.77 -3.40
CA ASN A 330 21.37 -10.82 -1.96
C ASN A 330 20.51 -9.74 -1.24
N PRO A 331 19.83 -10.03 -0.11
CA PRO A 331 19.12 -9.03 0.71
C PRO A 331 19.95 -7.79 1.06
N ALA A 332 21.29 -7.91 1.07
CA ALA A 332 22.21 -6.80 1.25
C ALA A 332 22.17 -5.75 0.10
N HIS A 333 21.71 -6.09 -1.10
CA HIS A 333 21.57 -5.15 -2.23
C HIS A 333 20.34 -4.26 -2.13
N LEU A 334 19.25 -4.71 -1.49
CA LEU A 334 18.10 -3.84 -1.18
C LEU A 334 18.44 -2.77 -0.13
N HIS A 335 19.51 -2.98 0.65
CA HIS A 335 20.10 -1.94 1.51
C HIS A 335 20.93 -0.90 0.73
N SER A 336 21.15 -1.08 -0.58
CA SER A 336 21.85 -0.09 -1.41
C SER A 336 20.91 1.10 -1.71
N LEU A 337 20.81 1.94 -0.68
CA LEU A 337 20.34 3.33 -0.68
C LEU A 337 20.93 4.21 -1.81
N ASN A 338 21.87 3.69 -2.58
CA ASN A 338 22.49 4.30 -3.74
C ASN A 338 21.58 4.24 -4.98
N GLU A 339 20.77 3.19 -5.15
CA GLU A 339 19.80 3.04 -6.25
C GLU A 339 18.68 4.10 -6.16
N PHE A 340 18.13 4.29 -4.96
CA PHE A 340 17.14 5.33 -4.68
C PHE A 340 17.73 6.75 -4.81
N SER A 341 19.04 6.91 -4.58
CA SER A 341 19.74 8.20 -4.74
C SER A 341 19.90 8.59 -6.21
N ALA A 342 20.09 7.62 -7.12
CA ALA A 342 20.14 7.87 -8.57
C ALA A 342 18.75 8.18 -9.15
N ILE A 343 17.69 7.61 -8.58
CA ILE A 343 16.30 7.79 -9.02
C ILE A 343 15.79 9.21 -8.77
N LEU A 344 16.07 9.77 -7.60
CA LEU A 344 15.45 11.02 -7.15
C LEU A 344 16.07 12.29 -7.72
N ASN A 345 17.31 12.28 -8.24
CA ASN A 345 18.05 13.48 -8.69
C ASN A 345 17.87 14.70 -7.74
N ALA A 346 17.66 14.46 -6.44
CA ALA A 346 17.31 15.48 -5.48
C ALA A 346 18.59 16.20 -5.04
N LYS A 347 18.95 17.27 -5.75
CA LYS A 347 20.04 18.14 -5.34
C LYS A 347 19.65 18.80 -4.00
N ASP A 348 20.44 18.55 -2.96
CA ASP A 348 20.26 19.11 -1.61
C ASP A 348 18.94 18.76 -0.90
N GLY A 349 18.31 17.63 -1.25
CA GLY A 349 17.11 17.14 -0.57
C GLY A 349 15.85 17.99 -0.79
N ARG A 350 15.84 18.85 -1.82
CA ARG A 350 14.65 19.56 -2.31
C ARG A 350 14.28 19.06 -3.70
N ILE A 351 12.98 18.94 -3.95
CA ILE A 351 12.43 18.50 -5.23
C ILE A 351 11.72 19.70 -5.88
N GLU A 352 12.21 20.14 -7.04
CA GLU A 352 11.54 21.18 -7.84
C GLU A 352 10.20 20.70 -8.40
N LYS A 353 9.27 21.62 -8.64
CA LYS A 353 7.88 21.32 -9.05
C LYS A 353 7.79 20.41 -10.30
N SER A 354 8.69 20.63 -11.27
CA SER A 354 8.81 19.84 -12.51
C SER A 354 9.39 18.43 -12.28
N GLY A 355 10.15 18.22 -11.20
CA GLY A 355 10.74 16.92 -10.86
C GLY A 355 9.72 15.92 -10.30
N TRP A 356 8.60 16.38 -9.75
CA TRP A 356 7.63 15.50 -9.07
C TRP A 356 6.97 14.47 -9.99
N LEU A 357 6.67 14.81 -11.24
CA LEU A 357 6.08 13.85 -12.20
C LEU A 357 7.07 12.73 -12.56
N ALA A 358 8.33 13.09 -12.80
CA ALA A 358 9.39 12.11 -13.08
C ALA A 358 9.68 11.22 -11.84
N ILE A 359 9.64 11.81 -10.65
CA ILE A 359 9.80 11.09 -9.39
C ILE A 359 8.60 10.17 -9.12
N ALA A 360 7.39 10.59 -9.46
CA ALA A 360 6.18 9.81 -9.25
C ALA A 360 6.22 8.47 -10.00
N SER A 361 6.52 8.50 -11.29
CA SER A 361 6.60 7.28 -12.12
C SER A 361 7.71 6.34 -11.65
N LYS A 362 8.85 6.87 -11.22
CA LYS A 362 9.95 6.06 -10.66
C LYS A 362 9.62 5.51 -9.27
N LEU A 363 8.90 6.28 -8.46
CA LEU A 363 8.45 5.86 -7.13
C LEU A 363 7.37 4.78 -7.23
N GLU A 364 6.45 4.90 -8.18
CA GLU A 364 5.47 3.87 -8.50
C GLU A 364 6.17 2.56 -8.88
N SER A 365 7.13 2.62 -9.81
CA SER A 365 7.93 1.46 -10.21
C SER A 365 8.69 0.82 -9.04
N TRP A 366 9.23 1.64 -8.13
CA TRP A 366 9.94 1.13 -6.94
C TRP A 366 8.99 0.51 -5.92
N ILE A 367 7.81 1.08 -5.73
CA ILE A 367 6.78 0.53 -4.83
C ILE A 367 6.24 -0.80 -5.39
N ASP A 368 6.02 -0.90 -6.70
CA ASP A 368 5.63 -2.16 -7.35
C ASP A 368 6.68 -3.25 -7.15
N TYR A 369 7.96 -2.88 -7.27
CA TYR A 369 9.07 -3.79 -6.98
C TYR A 369 9.07 -4.26 -5.51
N VAL A 370 8.81 -3.37 -4.55
CA VAL A 370 8.71 -3.73 -3.12
C VAL A 370 7.54 -4.70 -2.88
N ASP A 371 6.39 -4.46 -3.52
CA ASP A 371 5.23 -5.33 -3.41
C ASP A 371 5.49 -6.72 -4.02
N GLU A 372 6.10 -6.77 -5.20
CA GLU A 372 6.48 -8.02 -5.86
C GLU A 372 7.52 -8.80 -5.02
N TYR A 373 8.49 -8.09 -4.44
CA TYR A 373 9.44 -8.67 -3.50
C TYR A 373 8.72 -9.25 -2.28
N ASN A 374 7.78 -8.52 -1.67
CA ASN A 374 7.02 -8.96 -0.51
C ASN A 374 6.14 -10.18 -0.78
N MET A 375 5.64 -10.30 -2.01
CA MET A 375 4.85 -11.47 -2.43
C MET A 375 5.71 -12.73 -2.58
N HIS A 376 7.02 -12.61 -2.79
CA HIS A 376 7.87 -13.72 -3.22
C HIS A 376 9.04 -14.05 -2.28
N ALA A 377 9.50 -13.10 -1.48
CA ALA A 377 10.52 -13.30 -0.46
C ALA A 377 9.87 -13.43 0.91
N ASN A 378 10.31 -14.41 1.72
CA ASN A 378 9.81 -14.68 3.08
C ASN A 378 10.14 -13.57 4.12
N GLY A 379 10.33 -12.32 3.70
CA GLY A 379 10.58 -11.18 4.56
C GLY A 379 9.75 -9.99 4.07
N PRO A 380 8.63 -9.65 4.72
CA PRO A 380 7.81 -8.54 4.28
C PRO A 380 8.51 -7.23 4.64
N PHE A 381 8.95 -6.46 3.64
CA PHE A 381 9.07 -5.02 3.78
C PHE A 381 7.72 -4.49 4.20
N THR A 382 7.64 -4.05 5.44
CA THR A 382 6.46 -3.37 5.90
C THR A 382 6.43 -1.98 5.25
N ASP A 383 5.25 -1.40 5.12
CA ASP A 383 5.10 0.03 4.77
C ASP A 383 5.95 0.95 5.67
N ASN A 384 6.25 0.50 6.89
CA ASN A 384 7.12 1.18 7.84
C ASN A 384 8.59 1.19 7.39
N ASP A 385 9.05 0.12 6.76
CA ASP A 385 10.38 0.00 6.17
C ASP A 385 10.47 0.87 4.91
N VAL A 386 9.41 0.89 4.10
CA VAL A 386 9.26 1.81 2.96
C VAL A 386 9.37 3.27 3.41
N ILE A 387 8.60 3.68 4.42
CA ILE A 387 8.68 5.04 4.99
C ILE A 387 10.11 5.34 5.48
N THR A 388 10.74 4.39 6.17
CA THR A 388 12.07 4.59 6.75
C THR A 388 13.11 4.76 5.65
N ALA A 389 13.05 3.93 4.60
CA ALA A 389 13.90 4.05 3.43
C ALA A 389 13.74 5.44 2.77
N LEU A 390 12.51 5.89 2.54
CA LEU A 390 12.22 7.21 1.96
C LEU A 390 12.76 8.35 2.84
N GLN A 391 12.59 8.26 4.17
CA GLN A 391 13.02 9.29 5.13
C GLN A 391 14.53 9.40 5.29
N THR A 392 15.30 8.36 4.96
CA THR A 392 16.77 8.45 4.98
C THR A 392 17.33 9.34 3.87
N LYS A 393 16.54 9.63 2.82
CA LYS A 393 16.98 10.37 1.62
C LYS A 393 16.18 11.62 1.32
N ILE A 394 14.88 11.60 1.63
CA ILE A 394 13.98 12.74 1.51
C ILE A 394 13.71 13.25 2.93
N ARG A 395 13.70 14.57 3.12
CA ARG A 395 13.36 15.14 4.43
C ARG A 395 11.98 14.64 4.88
N PRO A 396 11.77 14.29 6.16
CA PRO A 396 10.49 13.75 6.63
C PRO A 396 9.23 14.56 6.26
N PRO A 397 9.25 15.91 6.19
CA PRO A 397 8.13 16.70 5.68
C PRO A 397 7.86 16.43 4.20
N ASP A 398 8.91 16.37 3.37
CA ASP A 398 8.83 16.19 1.93
C ASP A 398 8.31 14.78 1.57
N VAL A 399 8.63 13.75 2.37
CA VAL A 399 8.01 12.41 2.25
C VAL A 399 6.50 12.48 2.50
N THR A 400 6.05 13.30 3.47
CA THR A 400 4.60 13.47 3.72
C THR A 400 3.93 14.14 2.53
N ASN A 401 4.53 15.22 2.03
CA ASN A 401 4.00 15.97 0.89
C ASN A 401 3.93 15.09 -0.35
N MET A 402 4.94 14.26 -0.57
CA MET A 402 4.97 13.25 -1.62
C MET A 402 3.77 12.31 -1.53
N PHE A 403 3.50 11.71 -0.35
CA PHE A 403 2.35 10.82 -0.20
C PHE A 403 1.01 11.53 -0.24
N LEU A 404 0.91 12.77 0.26
CA LEU A 404 -0.31 13.59 0.12
C LEU A 404 -0.60 13.93 -1.34
N TRP A 405 0.45 14.16 -2.13
CA TRP A 405 0.34 14.36 -3.56
C TRP A 405 -0.03 13.05 -4.28
N LEU A 406 0.63 11.93 -3.96
CA LEU A 406 0.30 10.60 -4.51
C LEU A 406 -1.14 10.17 -4.20
N ARG A 407 -1.71 10.63 -3.08
CA ARG A 407 -3.13 10.41 -2.76
C ARG A 407 -4.08 10.98 -3.82
N ARG A 408 -3.62 11.92 -4.65
CA ARG A 408 -4.40 12.53 -5.74
C ARG A 408 -4.07 11.92 -7.11
N VAL A 409 -3.15 10.96 -7.18
CA VAL A 409 -2.73 10.30 -8.42
C VAL A 409 -3.56 9.01 -8.59
N PRO A 410 -4.30 8.85 -9.69
CA PRO A 410 -5.07 7.63 -9.98
C PRO A 410 -4.20 6.37 -9.89
N GLY A 411 -4.62 5.39 -9.08
CA GLY A 411 -3.91 4.12 -8.86
C GLY A 411 -3.02 4.10 -7.63
N MET A 412 -2.64 5.27 -7.09
CA MET A 412 -1.75 5.39 -5.93
C MET A 412 -2.50 5.78 -4.64
N GLU A 413 -3.80 6.01 -4.69
CA GLU A 413 -4.55 6.56 -3.56
C GLU A 413 -4.56 5.62 -2.35
N ASN A 414 -4.80 4.32 -2.57
CA ASN A 414 -4.87 3.34 -1.49
C ASN A 414 -3.52 3.13 -0.82
N ARG A 415 -2.44 3.07 -1.61
CA ARG A 415 -1.07 2.93 -1.09
C ARG A 415 -0.62 4.18 -0.34
N ALA A 416 -0.85 5.36 -0.92
CA ALA A 416 -0.61 6.62 -0.24
C ALA A 416 -1.41 6.72 1.07
N LYS A 417 -2.68 6.29 1.09
CA LYS A 417 -3.50 6.20 2.30
C LYS A 417 -2.94 5.20 3.32
N ALA A 418 -2.45 4.02 2.92
CA ALA A 418 -1.86 3.03 3.82
C ALA A 418 -0.59 3.56 4.51
N VAL A 419 0.30 4.17 3.73
CA VAL A 419 1.52 4.79 4.24
C VAL A 419 1.23 5.99 5.15
N LEU A 420 0.30 6.86 4.75
CA LEU A 420 -0.17 7.97 5.58
C LEU A 420 -0.85 7.46 6.86
N LYS A 421 -1.57 6.34 6.80
CA LYS A 421 -2.20 5.69 7.96
C LYS A 421 -1.16 5.18 8.95
N ILE A 422 -0.08 4.55 8.51
CA ILE A 422 0.99 4.09 9.42
C ILE A 422 1.73 5.26 10.06
N LYS A 423 1.95 6.33 9.30
CA LYS A 423 2.45 7.57 9.86
C LYS A 423 1.46 8.18 10.85
N ALA A 424 0.16 8.12 10.57
CA ALA A 424 -0.89 8.52 11.50
C ALA A 424 -0.88 7.64 12.76
N THR A 425 -0.63 6.32 12.67
CA THR A 425 -0.48 5.44 13.85
C THR A 425 0.73 5.83 14.71
N ARG A 426 1.88 6.15 14.10
CA ARG A 426 3.03 6.70 14.84
C ARG A 426 2.69 8.04 15.53
N ARG A 427 1.84 8.87 14.91
CA ARG A 427 1.33 10.12 15.52
C ARG A 427 0.29 9.85 16.60
N GLN A 428 -0.54 8.81 16.45
CA GLN A 428 -1.55 8.43 17.43
C GLN A 428 -0.94 8.13 18.78
N SER A 429 0.24 7.47 18.85
CA SER A 429 0.96 7.28 20.11
C SER A 429 1.30 8.60 20.81
N LYS A 430 1.63 9.66 20.05
CA LYS A 430 1.84 11.00 20.61
C LYS A 430 0.53 11.66 21.03
N TYR A 431 -0.56 11.40 20.32
CA TYR A 431 -1.88 11.87 20.71
C TYR A 431 -2.36 11.17 21.97
N ASP A 432 -2.13 9.86 22.11
CA ASP A 432 -2.40 9.10 23.33
C ASP A 432 -1.67 9.70 24.52
N GLU A 433 -0.38 9.99 24.38
CA GLU A 433 0.40 10.68 25.42
C GLU A 433 -0.21 12.05 25.79
N TRP A 434 -0.60 12.86 24.80
CA TRP A 434 -1.23 14.15 25.05
C TRP A 434 -2.62 14.04 25.69
N ILE A 435 -3.38 13.02 25.33
CA ILE A 435 -4.69 12.70 25.90
C ILE A 435 -4.56 12.23 27.35
N GLU A 436 -3.59 11.36 27.65
CA GLU A 436 -3.26 10.91 29.00
C GLU A 436 -2.81 12.08 29.89
N MET A 437 -2.14 13.08 29.31
CA MET A 437 -1.75 14.32 29.99
C MET A 437 -2.87 15.39 29.98
N GLU A 438 -4.07 15.06 29.50
CA GLU A 438 -5.24 15.94 29.38
C GLU A 438 -4.92 17.30 28.73
N LYS A 439 -4.07 17.33 27.70
CA LYS A 439 -3.66 18.59 27.07
C LYS A 439 -4.81 19.23 26.30
N ASP A 440 -5.07 20.51 26.57
CA ASP A 440 -6.09 21.27 25.86
C ASP A 440 -5.74 21.38 24.37
N PRO A 441 -6.69 21.14 23.44
CA PRO A 441 -6.41 21.27 22.01
C PRO A 441 -5.89 22.65 21.57
N LYS A 442 -6.20 23.74 22.29
CA LYS A 442 -5.63 25.09 22.05
C LYS A 442 -4.12 25.13 22.27
N ASP A 443 -3.64 24.43 23.29
CA ASP A 443 -2.21 24.35 23.61
C ASP A 443 -1.49 23.51 22.55
N ILE A 444 -2.06 22.36 22.20
CA ILE A 444 -1.53 21.50 21.15
C ILE A 444 -1.46 22.25 19.82
N PHE A 445 -2.50 23.01 19.45
CA PHE A 445 -2.47 23.84 18.25
C PHE A 445 -1.28 24.80 18.27
N SER A 446 -1.07 25.48 19.39
CA SER A 446 0.04 26.42 19.60
C SER A 446 1.41 25.75 19.52
N TRP A 447 1.51 24.45 19.82
CA TRP A 447 2.74 23.66 19.68
C TRP A 447 2.96 23.12 18.27
N THR A 448 1.92 23.06 17.44
CA THR A 448 2.05 22.62 16.06
C THR A 448 2.75 23.68 15.21
N PRO A 449 3.40 23.29 14.09
CA PRO A 449 3.94 24.26 13.13
C PRO A 449 2.88 25.25 12.61
N ILE A 450 1.58 24.91 12.61
CA ILE A 450 0.52 25.84 12.21
C ILE A 450 0.21 26.84 13.33
N GLY A 451 0.38 26.49 14.60
CA GLY A 451 0.31 27.51 15.65
C GLY A 451 1.49 28.48 15.62
N ARG A 452 2.67 28.02 15.15
CA ARG A 452 3.94 28.75 15.28
C ARG A 452 4.47 29.42 14.01
N ALA A 453 4.09 28.97 12.82
CA ALA A 453 4.65 29.55 11.60
C ALA A 453 4.20 31.01 11.47
N ALA A 454 5.10 31.89 11.02
CA ALA A 454 4.75 33.28 10.72
C ALA A 454 3.56 33.35 9.75
N ASP A 455 2.87 34.48 9.76
CA ASP A 455 1.74 34.81 8.90
C ASP A 455 1.96 34.30 7.46
N LEU A 456 0.89 33.75 6.89
CA LEU A 456 0.82 33.30 5.50
C LEU A 456 0.71 34.54 4.62
N GLY A 457 1.86 35.21 4.45
CA GLY A 457 1.97 36.40 3.61
C GLY A 457 1.40 36.18 2.20
N PRO A 458 1.00 37.27 1.53
CA PRO A 458 0.56 37.21 0.14
C PRO A 458 1.66 36.56 -0.72
N GLY A 459 1.31 35.47 -1.41
CA GLY A 459 2.26 34.69 -2.21
C GLY A 459 2.80 33.42 -1.54
N THR A 460 2.17 32.94 -0.45
CA THR A 460 2.43 31.59 0.08
C THR A 460 2.26 30.57 -1.04
N ASP A 461 3.32 29.82 -1.36
CA ASP A 461 3.31 28.85 -2.44
C ASP A 461 2.42 27.64 -2.13
N GLU A 462 1.90 27.00 -3.19
CA GLU A 462 1.04 25.82 -3.08
C GLU A 462 1.66 24.71 -2.22
N ALA A 463 2.99 24.55 -2.29
CA ALA A 463 3.72 23.56 -1.51
C ALA A 463 3.64 23.81 0.00
N ARG A 464 3.69 25.07 0.45
CA ARG A 464 3.53 25.43 1.86
C ARG A 464 2.10 25.21 2.34
N TRP A 465 1.09 25.43 1.49
CA TRP A 465 -0.30 25.11 1.82
C TRP A 465 -0.53 23.63 2.07
N VAL A 466 0.06 22.74 1.25
CA VAL A 466 -0.02 21.29 1.48
C VAL A 466 0.51 20.90 2.87
N VAL A 467 1.63 21.50 3.30
CA VAL A 467 2.19 21.27 4.63
C VAL A 467 1.26 21.78 5.73
N ILE A 468 0.69 22.97 5.56
CA ILE A 468 -0.23 23.57 6.54
C ILE A 468 -1.49 22.71 6.67
N LEU A 469 -2.12 22.33 5.56
CA LEU A 469 -3.32 21.50 5.58
C LEU A 469 -3.04 20.15 6.24
N SER A 470 -1.92 19.50 5.89
CA SER A 470 -1.53 18.23 6.53
C SER A 470 -1.37 18.35 8.05
N LYS A 471 -0.78 19.45 8.52
CA LYS A 471 -0.61 19.68 9.95
C LYS A 471 -1.95 20.02 10.62
N PHE A 472 -2.92 20.51 9.87
CA PHE A 472 -4.20 20.93 10.39
C PHE A 472 -5.09 19.70 10.53
N GLU A 473 -5.09 18.84 9.51
CA GLU A 473 -5.62 17.47 9.58
C GLU A 473 -5.04 16.73 10.80
N ASP A 474 -3.71 16.76 11.00
CA ASP A 474 -3.06 16.16 12.17
C ASP A 474 -3.68 16.67 13.51
N TRP A 475 -3.94 17.97 13.62
CA TRP A 475 -4.53 18.55 14.83
C TRP A 475 -6.03 18.28 14.97
N ILE A 476 -6.78 18.24 13.87
CA ILE A 476 -8.21 17.85 13.86
C ILE A 476 -8.38 16.40 14.31
N ASP A 477 -7.50 15.49 13.89
CA ASP A 477 -7.50 14.11 14.37
C ASP A 477 -7.30 14.05 15.89
N TYR A 478 -6.40 14.88 16.42
CA TYR A 478 -6.21 15.03 17.87
C TYR A 478 -7.48 15.55 18.55
N VAL A 479 -8.08 16.62 18.05
CA VAL A 479 -9.33 17.19 18.58
C VAL A 479 -10.45 16.15 18.59
N THR A 480 -10.57 15.37 17.52
CA THR A 480 -11.58 14.30 17.39
C THR A 480 -11.37 13.22 18.45
N LYS A 481 -10.12 12.82 18.70
CA LYS A 481 -9.78 11.88 19.76
C LYS A 481 -10.04 12.47 21.16
N TYR A 482 -9.67 13.73 21.38
CA TYR A 482 -9.93 14.45 22.63
C TYR A 482 -11.41 14.50 22.98
N ARG A 483 -12.26 14.83 21.99
CA ARG A 483 -13.73 14.81 22.09
C ARG A 483 -14.28 13.45 22.52
N ALA A 484 -13.63 12.36 22.09
CA ALA A 484 -14.07 11.01 22.39
C ALA A 484 -13.63 10.52 23.78
N THR A 485 -12.55 11.04 24.34
CA THR A 485 -11.92 10.47 25.55
C THR A 485 -11.91 11.39 26.77
N VAL A 486 -11.62 12.69 26.59
CA VAL A 486 -11.35 13.61 27.72
C VAL A 486 -12.53 14.55 27.93
N GLY A 487 -12.92 15.30 26.91
CA GLY A 487 -13.87 16.39 27.09
C GLY A 487 -14.32 17.03 25.78
N GLU A 488 -15.32 17.90 25.89
CA GLU A 488 -15.91 18.58 24.74
C GLU A 488 -15.02 19.73 24.24
N PHE A 489 -14.80 19.79 22.92
CA PHE A 489 -14.09 20.89 22.26
C PHE A 489 -14.85 21.26 21.00
N SER A 490 -15.73 22.25 20.99
CA SER A 490 -16.68 22.52 19.90
C SER A 490 -16.01 22.96 18.59
N ASP A 491 -16.77 22.96 17.49
CA ASP A 491 -16.26 23.46 16.19
C ASP A 491 -16.03 24.98 16.24
N LEU A 492 -16.80 25.70 17.06
CA LEU A 492 -16.55 27.12 17.34
C LEU A 492 -15.24 27.33 18.10
N GLN A 493 -14.87 26.44 19.03
CA GLN A 493 -13.56 26.48 19.70
C GLN A 493 -12.41 26.21 18.72
N ILE A 494 -12.61 25.37 17.70
CA ILE A 494 -11.64 25.21 16.61
C ILE A 494 -11.43 26.55 15.89
N VAL A 495 -12.51 27.21 15.49
CA VAL A 495 -12.46 28.50 14.81
C VAL A 495 -11.85 29.59 15.70
N GLU A 496 -12.24 29.69 16.97
CA GLU A 496 -11.65 30.61 17.93
C GLU A 496 -10.13 30.40 18.05
N THR A 497 -9.68 29.15 18.07
CA THR A 497 -8.25 28.80 18.10
C THR A 497 -7.55 29.21 16.81
N LEU A 498 -8.17 28.97 15.66
CA LEU A 498 -7.67 29.42 14.36
C LEU A 498 -7.54 30.94 14.32
N VAL A 499 -8.63 31.68 14.55
CA VAL A 499 -8.65 33.14 14.46
C VAL A 499 -7.70 33.80 15.46
N SER A 500 -7.63 33.31 16.70
CA SER A 500 -6.73 33.88 17.72
C SER A 500 -5.24 33.67 17.41
N LYS A 501 -4.87 32.66 16.61
CA LYS A 501 -3.48 32.33 16.28
C LYS A 501 -3.08 32.72 14.86
N ARG A 502 -4.05 32.90 13.97
CA ARG A 502 -3.85 33.06 12.52
C ARG A 502 -4.61 34.23 11.91
N ASN A 503 -5.38 35.00 12.68
CA ASN A 503 -6.34 36.00 12.20
C ASN A 503 -7.50 35.40 11.35
N SER A 504 -8.55 36.20 11.12
CA SER A 504 -9.77 35.76 10.45
C SER A 504 -9.55 35.45 8.96
N ASP A 505 -8.69 36.20 8.28
CA ASP A 505 -8.42 36.03 6.85
C ASP A 505 -7.64 34.75 6.55
N GLU A 506 -6.63 34.40 7.35
CA GLU A 506 -5.94 33.11 7.16
C GLU A 506 -6.80 31.93 7.61
N ALA A 507 -7.59 32.08 8.69
CA ALA A 507 -8.54 31.05 9.11
C ALA A 507 -9.52 30.73 7.97
N LYS A 508 -10.06 31.76 7.32
CA LYS A 508 -10.92 31.62 6.14
C LYS A 508 -10.19 30.88 5.02
N LYS A 509 -8.96 31.29 4.67
CA LYS A 509 -8.18 30.61 3.62
C LYS A 509 -7.93 29.14 3.95
N ILE A 510 -7.59 28.80 5.19
CA ILE A 510 -7.40 27.39 5.61
C ILE A 510 -8.69 26.61 5.37
N ILE A 511 -9.84 27.16 5.78
CA ILE A 511 -11.14 26.54 5.61
C ILE A 511 -11.51 26.37 4.12
N ASP A 512 -11.33 27.42 3.31
CA ASP A 512 -11.58 27.38 1.86
C ASP A 512 -10.73 26.29 1.17
N HIS A 513 -9.46 26.12 1.59
CA HIS A 513 -8.61 25.06 1.07
C HIS A 513 -9.07 23.67 1.54
N LEU A 514 -9.58 23.51 2.76
CA LEU A 514 -10.13 22.24 3.24
C LEU A 514 -11.37 21.82 2.45
N GLN A 515 -12.18 22.76 1.97
CA GLN A 515 -13.33 22.45 1.10
C GLN A 515 -12.92 21.78 -0.22
N SER A 516 -11.70 22.03 -0.69
CA SER A 516 -11.14 21.37 -1.89
C SER A 516 -10.68 19.94 -1.65
N VAL A 517 -10.61 19.48 -0.39
CA VAL A 517 -10.24 18.12 -0.01
C VAL A 517 -11.53 17.32 0.24
N PRO A 518 -11.89 16.35 -0.62
CA PRO A 518 -13.18 15.65 -0.54
C PRO A 518 -13.48 15.06 0.85
N ASP A 519 -12.47 14.44 1.47
CA ASP A 519 -12.58 13.82 2.80
C ASP A 519 -12.79 14.84 3.94
N MET A 520 -12.48 16.12 3.71
CA MET A 520 -12.57 17.20 4.70
C MET A 520 -13.67 18.22 4.40
N LYS A 521 -14.37 18.08 3.26
CA LYS A 521 -15.37 19.06 2.81
C LYS A 521 -16.45 19.30 3.86
N GLU A 522 -17.01 18.23 4.43
CA GLU A 522 -18.07 18.34 5.44
C GLU A 522 -17.59 19.10 6.68
N LEU A 523 -16.38 18.80 7.18
CA LEU A 523 -15.79 19.54 8.28
C LEU A 523 -15.54 21.01 7.89
N ALA A 524 -15.02 21.26 6.69
CA ALA A 524 -14.73 22.60 6.21
C ALA A 524 -15.99 23.45 6.11
N ASP A 525 -17.10 22.89 5.60
CA ASP A 525 -18.40 23.57 5.55
C ASP A 525 -18.90 23.90 6.96
N ARG A 526 -18.71 22.99 7.93
CA ARG A 526 -19.00 23.29 9.35
C ARG A 526 -18.14 24.41 9.89
N LEU A 527 -16.84 24.39 9.65
CA LEU A 527 -15.91 25.42 10.14
C LEU A 527 -16.16 26.78 9.47
N ALA A 528 -16.53 26.80 8.19
CA ALA A 528 -16.89 28.03 7.48
C ALA A 528 -18.10 28.71 8.12
N LEU A 529 -19.11 27.92 8.45
CA LEU A 529 -20.29 28.40 9.16
C LEU A 529 -19.92 28.93 10.56
N GLN A 530 -19.07 28.21 11.30
CA GLN A 530 -18.59 28.65 12.61
C GLN A 530 -17.74 29.94 12.53
N LEU A 531 -16.97 30.14 11.45
CA LEU A 531 -16.24 31.38 11.20
C LEU A 531 -17.17 32.57 10.95
N TYR A 532 -18.27 32.35 10.22
CA TYR A 532 -19.31 33.36 10.09
C TYR A 532 -19.88 33.73 11.47
N PHE A 533 -20.19 32.76 12.32
CA PHE A 533 -20.65 33.02 13.68
C PHE A 533 -19.62 33.73 14.56
N TYR A 534 -18.34 33.41 14.41
CA TYR A 534 -17.28 34.13 15.10
C TYR A 534 -17.28 35.63 14.73
N SER A 535 -17.49 35.97 13.45
CA SER A 535 -17.64 37.38 13.05
C SER A 535 -18.87 38.06 13.67
N LEU A 536 -19.96 37.31 13.89
CA LEU A 536 -21.14 37.81 14.61
C LEU A 536 -20.84 38.04 16.10
N LEU A 537 -20.01 37.19 16.73
CA LEU A 537 -19.53 37.40 18.10
C LEU A 537 -18.70 38.69 18.21
N GLU A 538 -17.80 38.94 17.25
CA GLU A 538 -17.00 40.18 17.21
C GLU A 538 -17.89 41.42 17.09
N SER A 539 -18.97 41.33 16.33
CA SER A 539 -19.99 42.38 16.22
C SER A 539 -20.90 42.51 17.45
N LYS A 540 -20.72 41.65 18.48
CA LYS A 540 -21.55 41.55 19.69
C LYS A 540 -23.03 41.28 19.41
N SER A 541 -23.35 40.58 18.31
CA SER A 541 -24.72 40.19 18.00
C SER A 541 -25.29 39.32 19.14
N THR A 542 -26.48 39.64 19.66
CA THR A 542 -27.08 38.80 20.72
C THR A 542 -27.49 37.44 20.15
N PRO A 543 -27.53 36.36 20.95
CA PRO A 543 -27.95 35.07 20.43
C PRO A 543 -29.37 35.08 19.86
N ALA A 544 -30.27 35.92 20.38
CA ALA A 544 -31.59 36.15 19.76
C ALA A 544 -31.49 36.70 18.32
N ALA A 545 -30.70 37.77 18.12
CA ALA A 545 -30.51 38.35 16.79
C ALA A 545 -29.77 37.42 15.82
N VAL A 546 -28.91 36.54 16.35
CA VAL A 546 -28.28 35.49 15.56
C VAL A 546 -29.28 34.41 15.20
N PHE A 547 -30.13 33.97 16.13
CA PHE A 547 -31.20 33.00 15.86
C PHE A 547 -32.07 33.46 14.69
N ASP A 548 -32.46 34.73 14.66
CA ASP A 548 -33.29 35.30 13.57
C ASP A 548 -32.59 35.32 12.20
N LYS A 549 -31.25 35.27 12.17
CA LYS A 549 -30.45 35.24 10.93
C LYS A 549 -30.20 33.82 10.44
N ILE A 550 -30.20 32.83 11.33
CA ILE A 550 -30.10 31.43 10.95
C ILE A 550 -31.50 31.00 10.60
N ASP A 551 -31.75 30.71 9.32
CA ASP A 551 -33.04 30.20 8.88
C ASP A 551 -33.19 28.74 9.32
N ILE A 552 -33.18 28.50 10.64
CA ILE A 552 -33.51 27.20 11.22
C ILE A 552 -34.93 26.94 10.74
N ALA A 553 -35.08 26.00 9.82
CA ALA A 553 -36.36 25.77 9.18
C ALA A 553 -37.45 25.51 10.25
N MET A 554 -38.56 26.24 10.14
CA MET A 554 -39.72 26.02 11.02
C MET A 554 -40.29 24.65 10.75
N PHE A 555 -40.36 23.81 11.77
CA PHE A 555 -40.90 22.48 11.63
C PHE A 555 -42.37 22.46 12.04
N GLN A 556 -43.23 21.78 11.28
CA GLN A 556 -44.60 21.50 11.71
C GLN A 556 -44.73 20.02 12.11
N PRO A 557 -44.34 19.64 13.35
CA PRO A 557 -44.26 18.23 13.78
C PRO A 557 -45.61 17.52 13.89
N LEU A 558 -46.72 18.25 13.79
CA LEU A 558 -48.05 17.74 14.13
C LEU A 558 -48.99 17.59 12.93
N SER A 559 -48.56 17.88 11.69
CA SER A 559 -49.45 17.69 10.53
C SER A 559 -49.65 16.22 10.14
N GLY A 560 -48.97 15.27 10.83
CA GLY A 560 -49.07 13.84 10.54
C GLY A 560 -48.40 13.42 9.23
N ALA A 561 -47.91 14.37 8.42
CA ALA A 561 -47.13 14.07 7.23
C ALA A 561 -45.78 13.43 7.63
N PRO A 562 -45.40 12.30 7.01
CA PRO A 562 -44.08 11.73 7.19
C PRO A 562 -43.06 12.73 6.63
N VAL A 563 -42.33 13.36 7.54
CA VAL A 563 -41.20 14.20 7.17
C VAL A 563 -40.11 13.30 6.63
N GLU A 564 -39.70 13.55 5.39
CA GLU A 564 -38.60 12.83 4.77
C GLU A 564 -37.38 12.90 5.69
N LYS A 565 -36.69 11.76 5.86
CA LYS A 565 -35.56 11.63 6.80
C LYS A 565 -34.42 12.65 6.54
N SER A 566 -34.36 13.29 5.37
CA SER A 566 -33.27 14.21 4.99
C SER A 566 -33.25 15.52 5.77
N ASP A 567 -34.41 16.06 6.17
CA ASP A 567 -34.45 17.49 6.58
C ASP A 567 -34.01 17.72 8.03
N TRP A 568 -34.11 16.69 8.87
CA TRP A 568 -33.70 16.79 10.27
C TRP A 568 -32.20 17.01 10.46
N SER A 569 -31.37 16.51 9.55
CA SER A 569 -29.91 16.67 9.70
C SER A 569 -29.50 18.14 9.59
N ALA A 570 -30.11 18.89 8.67
CA ALA A 570 -29.84 20.31 8.49
C ALA A 570 -30.34 21.13 9.69
N VAL A 571 -31.60 20.90 10.10
CA VAL A 571 -32.19 21.61 11.26
C VAL A 571 -31.40 21.37 12.54
N LEU A 572 -31.00 20.11 12.81
CA LEU A 572 -30.21 19.80 14.00
C LEU A 572 -28.83 20.40 13.93
N PHE A 573 -28.20 20.41 12.76
CA PHE A 573 -26.90 21.02 12.57
C PHE A 573 -26.94 22.53 12.80
N GLU A 574 -27.91 23.25 12.23
CA GLU A 574 -28.04 24.70 12.42
C GLU A 574 -28.37 25.07 13.87
N LEU A 575 -29.27 24.31 14.52
CA LEU A 575 -29.60 24.50 15.93
C LEU A 575 -28.38 24.26 16.82
N GLU A 576 -27.62 23.19 16.54
CA GLU A 576 -26.39 22.88 17.23
C GLU A 576 -25.36 24.00 17.12
N VAL A 577 -25.21 24.56 15.93
CA VAL A 577 -24.30 25.69 15.69
C VAL A 577 -24.76 26.95 16.44
N TRP A 578 -26.07 27.22 16.47
CA TRP A 578 -26.62 28.32 17.27
C TRP A 578 -26.38 28.11 18.78
N LEU A 579 -26.56 26.88 19.27
CA LEU A 579 -26.30 26.54 20.66
C LEU A 579 -24.81 26.74 21.00
N ASP A 580 -23.89 26.30 20.16
CA ASP A 580 -22.45 26.56 20.31
C ASP A 580 -22.16 28.07 20.41
N TYR A 581 -22.81 28.89 19.54
CA TYR A 581 -22.72 30.34 19.59
C TYR A 581 -23.18 30.91 20.94
N VAL A 582 -24.32 30.46 21.46
CA VAL A 582 -24.86 30.87 22.77
C VAL A 582 -23.85 30.65 23.88
N ASP A 583 -23.19 29.48 23.92
CA ASP A 583 -22.23 29.14 24.97
C ASP A 583 -20.99 30.04 24.92
N VAL A 584 -20.48 30.32 23.72
CA VAL A 584 -19.32 31.20 23.56
C VAL A 584 -19.71 32.65 23.88
N TYR A 585 -20.87 33.11 23.43
CA TYR A 585 -21.40 34.43 23.79
C TYR A 585 -21.50 34.59 25.31
N ARG A 586 -22.07 33.61 26.01
CA ARG A 586 -22.19 33.59 27.47
C ARG A 586 -20.84 33.65 28.15
N ARG A 587 -19.87 32.88 27.65
CA ARG A 587 -18.49 32.87 28.17
C ARG A 587 -17.78 34.21 27.98
N TRP A 588 -17.94 34.84 26.82
CA TRP A 588 -17.24 36.09 26.46
C TRP A 588 -17.84 37.33 27.12
N PHE A 589 -19.17 37.41 27.17
CA PHE A 589 -19.87 38.61 27.63
C PHE A 589 -20.48 38.47 29.03
N GLY A 590 -20.49 37.26 29.60
CA GLY A 590 -21.12 37.01 30.90
C GLY A 590 -22.62 37.26 30.90
N ALA A 591 -23.26 37.18 29.73
CA ALA A 591 -24.66 37.53 29.49
C ALA A 591 -25.40 36.38 28.78
N PHE A 592 -26.73 36.44 28.73
CA PHE A 592 -27.59 35.44 28.09
C PHE A 592 -27.71 34.11 28.87
N SER A 593 -28.57 34.14 29.89
CA SER A 593 -28.96 33.00 30.72
C SER A 593 -29.59 31.86 29.91
N VAL A 594 -29.64 30.67 30.52
CA VAL A 594 -30.38 29.52 29.95
C VAL A 594 -31.87 29.85 29.80
N ASP A 595 -32.40 30.72 30.65
CA ASP A 595 -33.80 31.13 30.58
C ASP A 595 -34.08 32.01 29.36
N GLU A 596 -33.17 32.92 29.02
CA GLU A 596 -33.23 33.72 27.78
C GLU A 596 -33.05 32.85 26.53
N GLU A 597 -32.16 31.84 26.58
CA GLU A 597 -31.99 30.83 25.52
C GLU A 597 -33.29 30.09 25.22
N LEU A 598 -33.96 29.59 26.27
CA LEU A 598 -35.27 28.95 26.14
C LEU A 598 -36.36 29.93 25.69
N GLN A 599 -36.29 31.19 26.11
CA GLN A 599 -37.24 32.21 25.68
C GLN A 599 -37.12 32.48 24.17
N VAL A 600 -35.91 32.54 23.61
CA VAL A 600 -35.70 32.68 22.16
C VAL A 600 -36.33 31.51 21.41
N LEU A 601 -36.08 30.27 21.87
CA LEU A 601 -36.67 29.08 21.27
C LEU A 601 -38.20 29.10 21.36
N LYS A 602 -38.77 29.40 22.53
CA LYS A 602 -40.23 29.46 22.74
C LYS A 602 -40.91 30.61 21.99
N SER A 603 -40.21 31.70 21.69
CA SER A 603 -40.76 32.82 20.94
C SER A 603 -40.88 32.50 19.44
N ASN A 604 -40.07 31.55 18.95
CA ASN A 604 -40.00 31.18 17.54
C ASN A 604 -40.61 29.80 17.23
N ARG A 605 -40.97 29.02 18.25
CA ARG A 605 -41.36 27.61 18.14
C ARG A 605 -42.41 27.24 19.16
N GLN A 606 -43.28 26.29 18.82
CA GLN A 606 -44.22 25.73 19.80
C GLN A 606 -43.47 24.89 20.84
N THR A 607 -43.95 24.84 22.09
CA THR A 607 -43.30 24.06 23.16
C THR A 607 -43.11 22.59 22.80
N VAL A 608 -44.09 21.98 22.13
CA VAL A 608 -43.98 20.60 21.63
C VAL A 608 -42.84 20.45 20.63
N GLU A 609 -42.67 21.41 19.73
CA GLU A 609 -41.60 21.41 18.74
C GLU A 609 -40.22 21.56 19.40
N VAL A 610 -40.08 22.45 20.38
CA VAL A 610 -38.84 22.61 21.16
C VAL A 610 -38.49 21.30 21.89
N LEU A 611 -39.48 20.62 22.48
CA LEU A 611 -39.27 19.30 23.11
C LEU A 611 -38.79 18.26 22.11
N VAL A 612 -39.38 18.22 20.90
CA VAL A 612 -38.94 17.33 19.81
C VAL A 612 -37.50 17.65 19.39
N LEU A 613 -37.15 18.93 19.21
CA LEU A 613 -35.80 19.37 18.84
C LEU A 613 -34.78 18.91 19.88
N PHE A 614 -35.02 19.19 21.16
CA PHE A 614 -34.11 18.71 22.20
C PHE A 614 -34.03 17.19 22.25
N ASN A 615 -35.14 16.48 22.03
CA ASN A 615 -35.12 15.02 22.06
C ASN A 615 -34.30 14.45 20.89
N LYS A 616 -34.34 15.11 19.73
CA LYS A 616 -33.50 14.78 18.58
C LYS A 616 -32.03 15.11 18.84
N LEU A 617 -31.73 16.27 19.43
CA LEU A 617 -30.38 16.65 19.84
C LEU A 617 -29.78 15.68 20.87
N ARG A 618 -30.60 15.01 21.70
CA ARG A 618 -30.09 13.95 22.60
C ARG A 618 -29.46 12.77 21.86
N GLY A 619 -29.86 12.53 20.63
CA GLY A 619 -29.25 11.54 19.75
C GLY A 619 -27.89 11.97 19.19
N VAL A 620 -27.53 13.25 19.32
CA VAL A 620 -26.22 13.78 18.95
C VAL A 620 -25.31 13.67 20.17
N PRO A 621 -24.26 12.81 20.18
CA PRO A 621 -23.51 12.50 21.39
C PRO A 621 -22.97 13.72 22.14
N ARG A 622 -22.46 14.74 21.42
CA ARG A 622 -21.94 15.99 22.01
C ARG A 622 -23.03 16.91 22.59
N MET A 623 -24.29 16.76 22.16
CA MET A 623 -25.41 17.58 22.63
C MET A 623 -26.28 16.87 23.66
N LYS A 624 -26.01 15.60 23.99
CA LYS A 624 -26.86 14.81 24.90
C LYS A 624 -27.10 15.51 26.24
N LYS A 625 -26.03 15.84 26.96
CA LYS A 625 -26.11 16.46 28.29
C LYS A 625 -26.76 17.85 28.23
N ARG A 626 -26.41 18.65 27.23
CA ARG A 626 -26.98 19.99 27.04
C ARG A 626 -28.47 19.93 26.72
N ALA A 627 -28.88 19.04 25.82
CA ALA A 627 -30.28 18.84 25.47
C ALA A 627 -31.10 18.33 26.66
N GLU A 628 -30.55 17.43 27.49
CA GLU A 628 -31.18 16.99 28.74
C GLU A 628 -31.34 18.14 29.74
N HIS A 629 -30.31 18.98 29.89
CA HIS A 629 -30.37 20.17 30.72
C HIS A 629 -31.43 21.17 30.24
N LEU A 630 -31.47 21.45 28.93
CA LEU A 630 -32.45 22.35 28.33
C LEU A 630 -33.88 21.81 28.42
N GLN A 631 -34.08 20.49 28.25
CA GLN A 631 -35.39 19.86 28.48
C GLN A 631 -35.83 19.99 29.93
N ARG A 632 -34.95 19.66 30.88
CA ARG A 632 -35.25 19.80 32.31
C ARG A 632 -35.63 21.24 32.63
N ARG A 633 -34.82 22.20 32.19
CA ARG A 633 -35.05 23.62 32.44
C ARG A 633 -36.33 24.14 31.78
N LEU A 634 -36.67 23.66 30.58
CA LEU A 634 -37.94 23.97 29.91
C LEU A 634 -39.14 23.49 30.73
N LEU A 635 -39.04 22.32 31.33
CA LEU A 635 -40.09 21.77 32.21
C LEU A 635 -40.17 22.51 33.54
N GLU A 636 -39.03 22.90 34.14
CA GLU A 636 -39.00 23.72 35.36
C GLU A 636 -39.71 25.08 35.17
N GLN A 637 -39.51 25.73 34.02
CA GLN A 637 -40.17 26.99 33.69
C GLN A 637 -41.68 26.83 33.40
N SER A 638 -42.10 25.63 33.04
CA SER A 638 -43.47 25.36 32.63
C SER A 638 -44.26 24.86 33.84
N THR A 639 -44.93 25.78 34.53
CA THR A 639 -45.85 25.43 35.63
C THR A 639 -47.09 24.66 35.16
N ASP A 640 -47.30 24.56 33.84
CA ASP A 640 -48.44 23.86 33.26
C ASP A 640 -48.18 22.36 33.07
N SER A 641 -49.13 21.57 33.60
CA SER A 641 -49.35 20.15 33.28
C SER A 641 -49.26 19.81 31.79
N PHE A 642 -49.54 20.77 30.90
CA PHE A 642 -49.49 20.59 29.46
C PHE A 642 -48.08 20.30 28.96
N ALA A 643 -47.06 21.06 29.40
CA ALA A 643 -45.68 20.86 28.93
C ALA A 643 -45.14 19.48 29.34
N LEU A 644 -45.46 19.05 30.57
CA LEU A 644 -45.10 17.72 31.06
C LEU A 644 -45.80 16.60 30.28
N ARG A 645 -47.10 16.74 30.00
CA ARG A 645 -47.85 15.79 29.15
C ARG A 645 -47.33 15.73 27.72
N ALA A 646 -46.98 16.89 27.14
CA ALA A 646 -46.36 16.98 25.83
C ALA A 646 -45.00 16.28 25.83
N ALA A 647 -44.17 16.50 26.85
CA ALA A 647 -42.88 15.84 26.98
C ALA A 647 -43.01 14.31 27.05
N PHE A 648 -43.92 13.77 27.87
CA PHE A 648 -44.19 12.33 27.90
C PHE A 648 -44.64 11.78 26.56
N SER A 649 -45.50 12.51 25.85
CA SER A 649 -45.96 12.10 24.52
C SER A 649 -44.82 12.05 23.51
N VAL A 650 -43.91 13.03 23.55
CA VAL A 650 -42.69 13.07 22.74
C VAL A 650 -41.75 11.92 23.11
N TRP A 651 -41.47 11.70 24.39
CA TRP A 651 -40.56 10.66 24.86
C TRP A 651 -41.05 9.25 24.53
N ILE A 652 -42.37 8.98 24.66
CA ILE A 652 -42.97 7.71 24.21
C ILE A 652 -42.76 7.54 22.71
N LYS A 653 -43.07 8.57 21.90
CA LYS A 653 -42.92 8.52 20.43
C LYS A 653 -41.49 8.22 19.98
N PHE A 654 -40.50 8.65 20.77
CA PHE A 654 -39.08 8.44 20.48
C PHE A 654 -38.44 7.29 21.27
N ASN A 655 -39.26 6.46 21.96
CA ASN A 655 -38.79 5.32 22.75
C ASN A 655 -37.67 5.69 23.74
N VAL A 656 -37.80 6.82 24.43
CA VAL A 656 -36.83 7.22 25.46
C VAL A 656 -36.96 6.28 26.65
N SER A 657 -35.84 5.75 27.16
CA SER A 657 -35.88 4.83 28.29
C SER A 657 -36.45 5.51 29.53
N PRO A 658 -37.16 4.78 30.42
CA PRO A 658 -37.65 5.39 31.64
C PRO A 658 -36.56 5.94 32.56
N GLU A 659 -35.36 5.35 32.59
CA GLU A 659 -34.22 5.90 33.35
C GLU A 659 -33.84 7.29 32.84
N ASP A 660 -33.72 7.47 31.52
CA ASP A 660 -33.42 8.77 30.91
C ASP A 660 -34.53 9.79 31.18
N VAL A 661 -35.80 9.37 31.06
CA VAL A 661 -36.94 10.24 31.38
C VAL A 661 -36.88 10.71 32.82
N PHE A 662 -36.52 9.82 33.76
CA PHE A 662 -36.37 10.18 35.17
C PHE A 662 -35.35 11.31 35.35
N LEU A 663 -34.20 11.23 34.68
CA LEU A 663 -33.15 12.25 34.77
C LEU A 663 -33.55 13.60 34.16
N MET A 664 -34.49 13.61 33.22
CA MET A 664 -34.98 14.84 32.57
C MET A 664 -36.14 15.50 33.30
N LEU A 665 -36.77 14.80 34.25
CA LEU A 665 -37.83 15.41 35.05
C LEU A 665 -37.27 16.52 35.95
N PRO A 666 -38.05 17.58 36.17
CA PRO A 666 -37.65 18.73 36.98
C PRO A 666 -37.77 18.41 38.48
N PHE A 667 -37.14 17.33 38.93
CA PHE A 667 -37.02 17.06 40.36
C PHE A 667 -36.27 18.23 41.00
N PRO A 668 -36.69 18.72 42.18
CA PRO A 668 -35.97 19.76 42.90
C PRO A 668 -34.59 19.22 43.30
N LEU A 669 -33.60 19.44 42.43
CA LEU A 669 -32.22 19.06 42.63
C LEU A 669 -31.65 19.97 43.72
N THR A 670 -31.45 19.42 44.92
CA THR A 670 -30.64 19.96 46.02
C THR A 670 -31.19 21.12 46.86
N THR A 671 -30.67 21.14 48.09
CA THR A 671 -31.10 21.79 49.33
C THR A 671 -31.10 23.32 49.37
N SER A 672 -30.62 24.03 48.34
CA SER A 672 -30.47 25.51 48.42
C SER A 672 -31.76 26.28 48.10
N GLY A 673 -32.64 25.75 47.26
CA GLY A 673 -34.02 26.27 47.11
C GLY A 673 -34.97 25.76 48.20
N VAL A 674 -34.46 24.93 49.12
CA VAL A 674 -35.27 24.09 50.01
C VAL A 674 -35.73 24.79 51.28
N GLU A 675 -35.18 25.94 51.62
CA GLU A 675 -35.64 26.66 52.81
C GLU A 675 -36.91 27.49 52.58
N ALA A 676 -37.20 27.90 51.33
CA ALA A 676 -38.30 28.84 51.05
C ALA A 676 -39.70 28.19 50.89
N ALA A 677 -39.79 26.96 50.36
CA ALA A 677 -41.09 26.36 49.97
C ALA A 677 -41.77 25.47 51.05
N GLY A 678 -41.22 25.39 52.27
CA GLY A 678 -41.70 24.44 53.29
C GLY A 678 -41.42 22.97 52.92
N LYS A 679 -41.42 22.05 53.90
CA LYS A 679 -41.17 20.62 53.64
C LYS A 679 -42.36 19.93 52.94
N THR A 680 -43.58 20.32 53.27
CA THR A 680 -44.81 19.64 52.82
C THR A 680 -45.12 19.84 51.35
N ALA A 681 -44.96 21.05 50.81
CA ALA A 681 -45.21 21.32 49.39
C ALA A 681 -44.21 20.62 48.46
N LYS A 682 -43.00 20.35 48.94
CA LYS A 682 -41.98 19.63 48.16
C LYS A 682 -42.28 18.17 48.00
N SER A 683 -42.72 17.51 49.09
CA SER A 683 -43.17 16.12 49.03
C SER A 683 -44.22 15.98 47.95
N ALA A 684 -45.27 16.82 47.99
CA ALA A 684 -46.36 16.75 47.03
C ALA A 684 -45.92 16.91 45.55
N ILE A 685 -44.94 17.77 45.26
CA ILE A 685 -44.40 17.93 43.89
C ILE A 685 -43.57 16.71 43.48
N VAL A 686 -42.72 16.20 44.38
CA VAL A 686 -41.90 15.01 44.11
C VAL A 686 -42.80 13.80 43.90
N ASP A 687 -43.79 13.59 44.76
CA ASP A 687 -44.77 12.51 44.67
C ASP A 687 -45.57 12.60 43.35
N TYR A 688 -45.96 13.81 42.96
CA TYR A 688 -46.60 14.05 41.66
C TYR A 688 -45.70 13.68 40.48
N LEU A 689 -44.43 14.12 40.48
CA LEU A 689 -43.48 13.81 39.40
C LEU A 689 -43.16 12.31 39.33
N ILE A 690 -43.02 11.64 40.46
CA ILE A 690 -42.86 10.18 40.52
C ILE A 690 -44.11 9.49 39.97
N GLY A 691 -45.31 9.93 40.35
CA GLY A 691 -46.56 9.40 39.81
C GLY A 691 -46.67 9.57 38.28
N CYS A 692 -46.27 10.73 37.78
CA CYS A 692 -46.16 11.00 36.35
C CYS A 692 -45.15 10.09 35.64
N TRP A 693 -43.97 9.89 36.24
CA TRP A 693 -42.95 8.97 35.72
C TRP A 693 -43.43 7.52 35.71
N MET A 694 -44.12 7.06 36.76
CA MET A 694 -44.72 5.72 36.81
C MET A 694 -45.79 5.52 35.74
N ALA A 695 -46.59 6.55 35.45
CA ALA A 695 -47.51 6.54 34.32
C ALA A 695 -46.76 6.42 32.98
N TYR A 696 -45.64 7.12 32.82
CA TYR A 696 -44.76 6.98 31.66
C TYR A 696 -44.21 5.55 31.51
N VAL A 697 -43.67 4.95 32.59
CA VAL A 697 -43.15 3.57 32.59
C VAL A 697 -44.21 2.59 32.10
N ARG A 698 -45.45 2.71 32.57
CA ARG A 698 -46.57 1.85 32.13
C ARG A 698 -46.85 2.02 30.63
N ASN A 699 -46.90 3.26 30.15
CA ASN A 699 -47.13 3.55 28.74
C ASN A 699 -45.97 3.07 27.84
N TYR A 700 -44.74 3.16 28.32
CA TYR A 700 -43.54 2.68 27.63
C TYR A 700 -43.55 1.15 27.45
N ARG A 701 -43.97 0.41 28.49
CA ARG A 701 -44.11 -1.06 28.47
C ARG A 701 -45.24 -1.56 27.57
N SER A 702 -46.32 -0.80 27.43
CA SER A 702 -47.53 -1.20 26.69
C SER A 702 -47.26 -1.71 25.25
N PRO A 703 -46.42 -1.06 24.43
CA PRO A 703 -46.02 -1.59 23.12
C PRO A 703 -44.96 -2.72 23.15
N GLY A 704 -44.70 -3.33 24.32
CA GLY A 704 -43.79 -4.48 24.46
C GLY A 704 -42.33 -4.13 24.77
N HIS A 705 -42.01 -2.88 25.12
CA HIS A 705 -40.65 -2.54 25.53
C HIS A 705 -40.31 -3.13 26.89
N GLU A 706 -39.12 -3.72 27.00
CA GLU A 706 -38.62 -4.27 28.25
C GLU A 706 -38.13 -3.14 29.18
N PHE A 707 -38.76 -3.03 30.35
CA PHE A 707 -38.25 -2.27 31.49
C PHE A 707 -38.85 -2.90 32.75
N ASN A 708 -38.19 -3.87 33.36
CA ASN A 708 -38.79 -4.72 34.39
C ASN A 708 -39.02 -3.98 35.74
N HIS A 709 -39.65 -4.65 36.70
CA HIS A 709 -39.94 -4.06 38.02
C HIS A 709 -38.65 -3.75 38.81
N ASP A 710 -37.61 -4.58 38.68
CA ASP A 710 -36.33 -4.36 39.37
C ASP A 710 -35.64 -3.08 38.88
N GLN A 711 -35.69 -2.80 37.57
CA GLN A 711 -35.17 -1.58 36.98
C GLN A 711 -35.92 -0.33 37.48
N VAL A 712 -37.23 -0.41 37.71
CA VAL A 712 -37.99 0.71 38.31
C VAL A 712 -37.49 0.98 39.74
N VAL A 713 -37.35 -0.06 40.54
CA VAL A 713 -36.86 0.03 41.92
C VAL A 713 -35.43 0.57 41.96
N GLU A 714 -34.57 0.10 41.05
CA GLU A 714 -33.18 0.56 40.94
C GLU A 714 -33.10 2.05 40.61
N VAL A 715 -33.87 2.53 39.62
CA VAL A 715 -33.90 3.96 39.27
C VAL A 715 -34.36 4.81 40.44
N LEU A 716 -35.41 4.42 41.15
CA LEU A 716 -35.90 5.18 42.32
C LEU A 716 -34.86 5.21 43.45
N LYS A 717 -34.28 4.06 43.80
CA LYS A 717 -33.24 3.98 44.85
C LYS A 717 -31.98 4.76 44.50
N LYS A 718 -31.48 4.62 43.26
CA LYS A 718 -30.28 5.32 42.77
C LYS A 718 -30.42 6.85 42.82
N ASN A 719 -31.65 7.35 42.78
CA ASN A 719 -31.94 8.78 42.84
C ASN A 719 -32.50 9.25 44.20
N GLY A 720 -32.39 8.44 45.27
CA GLY A 720 -32.77 8.85 46.63
C GLY A 720 -34.27 8.89 46.89
N HIS A 721 -35.03 8.04 46.21
CA HIS A 721 -36.48 7.86 46.39
C HIS A 721 -36.80 6.47 46.94
N GLU A 722 -36.15 6.08 48.04
CA GLU A 722 -36.29 4.76 48.64
C GLU A 722 -37.73 4.46 49.08
N GLU A 723 -38.43 5.42 49.66
CA GLU A 723 -39.83 5.27 50.10
C GLU A 723 -40.76 4.95 48.92
N ALA A 724 -40.63 5.68 47.81
CA ALA A 724 -41.38 5.39 46.59
C ALA A 724 -41.00 4.03 45.97
N ALA A 725 -39.75 3.61 46.12
CA ALA A 725 -39.30 2.28 45.66
C ALA A 725 -39.93 1.16 46.51
N GLU A 726 -40.03 1.35 47.82
CA GLU A 726 -40.71 0.42 48.75
C GLU A 726 -42.22 0.37 48.49
N GLU A 727 -42.86 1.53 48.35
CA GLU A 727 -44.28 1.62 47.99
C GLU A 727 -44.58 0.90 46.67
N TYR A 728 -43.73 1.12 45.66
CA TYR A 728 -43.84 0.41 44.38
C TYR A 728 -43.70 -1.11 44.56
N LEU A 729 -42.70 -1.58 45.32
CA LEU A 729 -42.51 -3.01 45.61
C LEU A 729 -43.72 -3.63 46.30
N HIS A 730 -44.32 -2.93 47.26
CA HIS A 730 -45.55 -3.36 47.91
C HIS A 730 -46.71 -3.46 46.90
N SER A 731 -46.90 -2.43 46.08
CA SER A 731 -47.97 -2.41 45.07
C SER A 731 -47.86 -3.54 44.04
N VAL A 732 -46.65 -3.99 43.70
CA VAL A 732 -46.43 -5.07 42.73
C VAL A 732 -46.59 -6.45 43.38
N LYS A 733 -46.22 -6.61 44.66
CA LYS A 733 -46.41 -7.89 45.40
C LYS A 733 -47.87 -8.24 45.64
N ASP A 734 -48.72 -7.23 45.75
CA ASP A 734 -50.16 -7.39 45.96
C ASP A 734 -50.93 -7.69 44.66
N VAL A 735 -50.25 -7.72 43.50
CA VAL A 735 -50.82 -8.20 42.25
C VAL A 735 -50.67 -9.73 42.20
N PRO A 736 -51.75 -10.52 42.34
CA PRO A 736 -51.66 -11.98 42.27
C PRO A 736 -51.06 -12.40 40.93
N ALA A 737 -50.08 -13.30 40.96
CA ALA A 737 -49.43 -13.84 39.76
C ALA A 737 -50.50 -14.41 38.80
N SER A 738 -50.77 -13.67 37.73
CA SER A 738 -51.78 -13.99 36.71
C SER A 738 -51.18 -14.69 35.51
#